data_AF-A0A0K6GCK5-F1
#
_entry.id   AF-A0A0K6GCK5-F1
#
_cell.length_a   1.000
_cell.length_b   1.000
_cell.length_c   1.000
_cell.angle_alpha   90.00
_cell.angle_beta   90.00
_cell.angle_gamma   90.00
#
_symmetry.space_group_name_H-M   'P 1'
#
loop_
_entity.id
_entity.type
_entity.pdbx_description
1 polymer ?
#
loop_
_entity_poly.entity_id
_entity_poly.type
_entity_poly.pdbx_seq_one_letter_code
_entity_poly.pdbx_strand_id
1 'polypeptide(L)'
;MSKNDTSFELCCFLLRGKPDKTFSIRVASDLKVAELVPDIKRGYDQLATNRILTNIALYKVDATIEELSKLEDPPESSYPLLLISDLKDYWPDPEQIDKNRIQLLVKAEVVAIQPRKESVEPISQSSSEFGQLKLRQDNTVEGFRYFPPSAYATSYDDFQAQQKESVRIYNGRPFERTGAPIELFHPAFDIFTTRLEQIDNLPALQYSKIEDLMHASQAFRGSDSDRWDAISHLIASAIRYPVDQDEMFENELGGVVFTDDESNCRPYRAFIEVSAEIGGSSLDPAIKGAQTYARCWSQEKMTKLRQASPCPSLIISITGPWICVFGAVYLEHVIVQPLTDYVWIGRHPQRVRHQMRVARIFGAISATLAALEEYYAPLVKSDSTPVIDCQRFFPYIQTVQTSNGLVHFSYKRRLGTAMFLRSLFEATTEDGRRIVVKFTESYHFEAHKLLSDRCLAPKLLSLRAEPVAGNLLMIVMELSGTSLERYLASHPGLDGSTLDRVRSDVKDALEILHAHHLVFGDLRQPNVLVTGELRGQLVDFDWCGRDPIYTVTVQGTDFLLTKSQIEFDAPNYFTACFLGDFEESKTHHLKMSRDPDLFRIISDYLCGYQVLPLADRVMPTRISPELVLPNLKADAEFYQLDGLVQECEKLMAQKKGADGSTKRYLLLGCEYEHLAETDLEYHIDTAVKPGSHHWRTIITEERLRQRQFSEMDYPEYLSEFEGYRKIAAVERFAKEMGFPDYPLVGWHHTPGESCGRSPNAHYQLLVVLAM
;
A
#
# COMPACT_ATOMS: atom_id res chain seq x y z
N MET A 1 24.58 10.08 24.22
CA MET A 1 23.27 10.66 24.58
C MET A 1 22.23 9.85 23.85
N SER A 2 21.29 9.23 24.57
CA SER A 2 20.25 8.37 24.00
C SER A 2 19.39 9.17 23.03
N LYS A 3 19.06 8.59 21.87
CA LYS A 3 17.98 9.08 21.01
C LYS A 3 16.73 9.25 21.88
N ASN A 4 16.04 10.38 21.75
CA ASN A 4 14.74 10.60 22.38
C ASN A 4 13.82 9.44 21.97
N ASP A 5 13.47 8.59 22.92
CA ASP A 5 12.52 7.49 22.76
C ASP A 5 11.12 8.13 22.70
N THR A 6 10.62 8.38 21.49
CA THR A 6 9.28 8.96 21.23
C THR A 6 8.15 7.95 21.42
N SER A 7 8.41 6.84 22.12
CA SER A 7 7.40 5.83 22.39
C SER A 7 6.48 6.20 23.56
N PHE A 8 5.19 5.92 23.39
CA PHE A 8 4.17 6.10 24.41
C PHE A 8 3.31 4.84 24.53
N GLU A 9 2.49 4.78 25.58
CA GLU A 9 1.69 3.60 25.92
C GLU A 9 0.20 3.89 25.68
N LEU A 10 -0.48 2.96 25.04
CA LEU A 10 -1.93 3.00 24.83
C LEU A 10 -2.59 1.85 25.57
N CYS A 11 -3.51 2.19 26.47
CA CYS A 11 -4.34 1.20 27.17
C CYS A 11 -5.48 0.74 26.24
N CYS A 12 -5.56 -0.57 26.04
CA CYS A 12 -6.51 -1.22 25.15
C CYS A 12 -7.60 -1.97 25.93
N PHE A 13 -8.84 -1.90 25.43
CA PHE A 13 -9.98 -2.67 25.92
C PHE A 13 -10.65 -3.42 24.77
N LEU A 14 -10.87 -4.73 24.93
CA LEU A 14 -11.63 -5.53 23.97
C LEU A 14 -13.13 -5.32 24.18
N LEU A 15 -13.85 -4.88 23.15
CA LEU A 15 -15.30 -4.71 23.19
C LEU A 15 -16.00 -6.05 23.50
N ARG A 16 -16.96 -6.04 24.42
CA ARG A 16 -17.59 -7.24 25.03
C ARG A 16 -16.59 -8.14 25.79
N GLY A 17 -15.39 -7.66 26.07
CA GLY A 17 -14.40 -8.30 26.94
C GLY A 17 -14.79 -8.23 28.41
N LYS A 18 -14.18 -9.09 29.25
CA LYS A 18 -14.38 -8.99 30.69
C LYS A 18 -13.67 -7.75 31.25
N PRO A 19 -14.22 -7.06 32.28
CA PRO A 19 -13.64 -5.84 32.84
C PRO A 19 -12.20 -5.99 33.36
N ASP A 20 -11.78 -7.21 33.71
CA ASP A 20 -10.46 -7.57 34.24
C ASP A 20 -9.40 -7.82 33.14
N LYS A 21 -9.72 -7.59 31.86
CA LYS A 21 -8.87 -7.93 30.71
C LYS A 21 -8.52 -6.72 29.83
N THR A 22 -7.89 -5.72 30.40
CA THR A 22 -7.17 -4.68 29.65
C THR A 22 -5.73 -5.10 29.40
N PHE A 23 -5.12 -4.56 28.37
CA PHE A 23 -3.70 -4.73 28.08
C PHE A 23 -3.16 -3.44 27.46
N SER A 24 -1.87 -3.20 27.64
CA SER A 24 -1.21 -2.02 27.08
C SER A 24 -0.34 -2.41 25.91
N ILE A 25 -0.24 -1.51 24.94
CA ILE A 25 0.72 -1.60 23.84
C ILE A 25 1.64 -0.39 23.87
N ARG A 26 2.92 -0.59 23.55
CA ARG A 26 3.90 0.48 23.44
C ARG A 26 4.12 0.81 21.97
N VAL A 27 3.95 2.07 21.62
CA VAL A 27 3.85 2.53 20.22
C VAL A 27 4.72 3.77 20.02
N ALA A 28 5.29 3.94 18.82
CA ALA A 28 6.00 5.16 18.45
C ALA A 28 5.07 6.09 17.65
N SER A 29 5.21 7.41 17.84
CA SER A 29 4.31 8.42 17.26
C SER A 29 4.39 8.55 15.73
N ASP A 30 5.45 8.03 15.11
CA ASP A 30 5.71 8.02 13.68
C ASP A 30 5.14 6.81 12.93
N LEU A 31 4.52 5.84 13.64
CA LEU A 31 3.91 4.67 13.00
C LEU A 31 2.51 4.97 12.46
N LYS A 32 2.08 4.13 11.50
CA LYS A 32 0.69 4.11 11.03
C LYS A 32 -0.22 3.29 11.95
N VAL A 33 -1.52 3.58 11.94
CA VAL A 33 -2.53 2.82 12.71
C VAL A 33 -2.50 1.31 12.38
N ALA A 34 -2.23 0.94 11.13
CA ALA A 34 -2.10 -0.48 10.72
C ALA A 34 -1.06 -1.26 11.54
N GLU A 35 0.00 -0.57 11.97
CA GLU A 35 1.12 -1.18 12.70
C GLU A 35 0.77 -1.49 14.15
N LEU A 36 -0.36 -0.98 14.67
CA LEU A 36 -0.87 -1.38 15.99
C LEU A 36 -1.39 -2.82 16.02
N VAL A 37 -1.84 -3.37 14.87
CA VAL A 37 -2.57 -4.64 14.83
C VAL A 37 -1.73 -5.83 15.35
N PRO A 38 -0.45 -6.00 14.95
CA PRO A 38 0.41 -7.04 15.52
C PRO A 38 0.63 -6.86 17.04
N ASP A 39 0.80 -5.63 17.51
CA ASP A 39 1.00 -5.35 18.95
C ASP A 39 -0.24 -5.60 19.78
N ILE A 40 -1.41 -5.31 19.23
CA ILE A 40 -2.70 -5.61 19.87
C ILE A 40 -2.90 -7.12 20.00
N LYS A 41 -2.55 -7.89 18.96
CA LYS A 41 -2.58 -9.36 19.02
C LYS A 41 -1.63 -9.88 20.09
N ARG A 42 -0.39 -9.39 20.11
CA ARG A 42 0.61 -9.76 21.14
C ARG A 42 0.15 -9.41 22.55
N GLY A 43 -0.36 -8.20 22.77
CA GLY A 43 -0.86 -7.75 24.06
C GLY A 43 -2.07 -8.56 24.54
N TYR A 44 -2.96 -8.94 23.61
CA TYR A 44 -4.09 -9.82 23.92
C TYR A 44 -3.65 -11.26 24.25
N ASP A 45 -2.68 -11.81 23.53
CA ASP A 45 -2.17 -13.16 23.75
C ASP A 45 -1.52 -13.32 25.15
N GLN A 46 -0.92 -12.24 25.67
CA GLN A 46 -0.38 -12.19 27.03
C GLN A 46 -1.44 -12.35 28.13
N LEU A 47 -2.73 -12.14 27.82
CA LEU A 47 -3.85 -12.36 28.74
C LEU A 47 -4.23 -13.85 28.87
N ALA A 48 -3.42 -14.76 28.31
CA ALA A 48 -3.53 -16.22 28.44
C ALA A 48 -4.93 -16.77 28.11
N THR A 49 -5.55 -16.24 27.06
CA THR A 49 -6.97 -16.48 26.75
C THR A 49 -7.25 -17.77 25.98
N ASN A 50 -6.21 -18.49 25.52
CA ASN A 50 -6.29 -19.60 24.54
C ASN A 50 -7.17 -19.25 23.32
N ARG A 51 -7.20 -17.97 22.93
CA ARG A 51 -8.04 -17.41 21.87
C ARG A 51 -7.22 -16.39 21.08
N ILE A 52 -7.51 -16.26 19.79
CA ILE A 52 -6.89 -15.25 18.91
C ILE A 52 -7.92 -14.20 18.49
N LEU A 53 -7.44 -13.00 18.19
CA LEU A 53 -8.25 -11.91 17.63
C LEU A 53 -8.21 -11.93 16.09
N THR A 54 -9.40 -11.90 15.49
CA THR A 54 -9.62 -11.77 14.04
C THR A 54 -10.60 -10.63 13.76
N ASN A 55 -10.68 -10.13 12.51
CA ASN A 55 -11.56 -9.01 12.13
C ASN A 55 -11.46 -7.78 13.06
N ILE A 56 -10.22 -7.31 13.27
CA ILE A 56 -9.93 -6.23 14.22
C ILE A 56 -10.30 -4.87 13.61
N ALA A 57 -11.18 -4.14 14.28
CA ALA A 57 -11.45 -2.71 14.08
C ALA A 57 -11.08 -1.94 15.35
N LEU A 58 -10.40 -0.80 15.17
CA LEU A 58 -9.87 0.01 16.26
C LEU A 58 -10.66 1.31 16.36
N TYR A 59 -10.99 1.72 17.58
CA TYR A 59 -11.67 2.98 17.85
C TYR A 59 -10.88 3.76 18.89
N LYS A 60 -10.61 5.04 18.63
CA LYS A 60 -10.09 5.94 19.66
C LYS A 60 -11.21 6.23 20.64
N VAL A 61 -10.93 6.02 21.92
CA VAL A 61 -11.84 6.32 23.03
C VAL A 61 -11.08 7.07 24.11
N ASP A 62 -11.83 7.69 25.01
CA ASP A 62 -11.29 8.24 26.24
C ASP A 62 -12.29 7.93 27.36
N ALA A 63 -12.26 6.69 27.85
CA ALA A 63 -13.30 6.12 28.71
C ALA A 63 -12.72 5.26 29.83
N THR A 64 -13.48 5.10 30.91
CA THR A 64 -13.18 4.14 31.97
C THR A 64 -13.61 2.73 31.59
N ILE A 65 -13.04 1.72 32.24
CA ILE A 65 -13.42 0.31 32.06
C ILE A 65 -14.92 0.10 32.37
N GLU A 66 -15.46 0.78 33.39
CA GLU A 66 -16.87 0.68 33.78
C GLU A 66 -17.83 1.21 32.70
N GLU A 67 -17.43 2.26 31.98
CA GLU A 67 -18.19 2.81 30.86
C GLU A 67 -18.16 1.86 29.66
N LEU A 68 -16.99 1.33 29.31
CA LEU A 68 -16.82 0.45 28.15
C LEU A 68 -17.40 -0.95 28.36
N SER A 69 -17.39 -1.48 29.58
CA SER A 69 -17.93 -2.81 29.89
C SER A 69 -19.45 -2.92 29.71
N LYS A 70 -20.17 -1.78 29.64
CA LYS A 70 -21.62 -1.71 29.42
C LYS A 70 -22.01 -1.59 27.94
N LEU A 71 -21.03 -1.44 27.04
CA LEU A 71 -21.27 -1.24 25.61
C LEU A 71 -21.39 -2.58 24.88
N GLU A 72 -22.50 -2.75 24.15
CA GLU A 72 -22.66 -3.86 23.20
C GLU A 72 -22.03 -3.57 21.84
N ASP A 73 -21.97 -2.29 21.44
CA ASP A 73 -21.35 -1.81 20.21
C ASP A 73 -20.49 -0.56 20.47
N PRO A 74 -19.57 -0.19 19.56
CA PRO A 74 -18.80 1.04 19.70
C PRO A 74 -19.73 2.25 19.85
N PRO A 75 -19.32 3.33 20.53
CA PRO A 75 -20.18 4.49 20.72
C PRO A 75 -20.65 5.06 19.37
N GLU A 76 -21.94 5.40 19.25
CA GLU A 76 -22.57 5.79 17.96
C GLU A 76 -21.89 6.97 17.25
N SER A 77 -21.17 7.82 17.99
CA SER A 77 -20.40 8.96 17.47
C SER A 77 -18.96 8.61 17.04
N SER A 78 -18.53 7.35 17.14
CA SER A 78 -17.14 6.93 16.94
C SER A 78 -16.95 6.18 15.63
N TYR A 79 -16.11 6.71 14.74
CA TYR A 79 -15.68 6.01 13.53
C TYR A 79 -14.43 5.15 13.82
N PRO A 80 -14.27 4.01 13.13
CA PRO A 80 -13.05 3.23 13.24
C PRO A 80 -11.85 4.04 12.72
N LEU A 81 -10.69 3.86 13.35
CA LEU A 81 -9.43 4.47 12.94
C LEU A 81 -9.06 4.00 11.53
N LEU A 82 -8.62 4.93 10.68
CA LEU A 82 -8.18 4.61 9.33
C LEU A 82 -6.78 4.00 9.40
N LEU A 83 -6.64 2.77 8.91
CA LEU A 83 -5.38 2.02 8.98
C LEU A 83 -4.20 2.73 8.28
N ILE A 84 -4.50 3.60 7.31
CA ILE A 84 -3.50 4.33 6.52
C ILE A 84 -3.00 5.62 7.17
N SER A 85 -3.68 6.11 8.21
CA SER A 85 -3.39 7.37 8.90
C SER A 85 -2.25 7.23 9.91
N ASP A 86 -1.56 8.34 10.18
CA ASP A 86 -0.46 8.38 11.15
C ASP A 86 -1.03 8.39 12.58
N LEU A 87 -0.34 7.75 13.54
CA LEU A 87 -0.78 7.72 14.93
C LEU A 87 -0.82 9.11 15.58
N LYS A 88 0.10 10.00 15.20
CA LYS A 88 0.13 11.40 15.65
C LYS A 88 -1.13 12.18 15.29
N ASP A 89 -1.87 11.77 14.24
CA ASP A 89 -3.12 12.45 13.85
C ASP A 89 -4.22 12.20 14.90
N TYR A 90 -4.15 11.07 15.59
CA TYR A 90 -5.11 10.68 16.62
C TYR A 90 -4.62 11.03 18.03
N TRP A 91 -3.32 11.01 18.29
CA TRP A 91 -2.70 11.43 19.55
C TRP A 91 -1.54 12.40 19.29
N PRO A 92 -1.82 13.69 19.04
CA PRO A 92 -0.80 14.68 18.71
C PRO A 92 0.11 15.01 19.91
N ASP A 93 -0.41 14.86 21.13
CA ASP A 93 0.30 15.13 22.39
C ASP A 93 0.34 13.88 23.30
N PRO A 94 1.21 12.89 23.02
CA PRO A 94 1.25 11.63 23.78
C PRO A 94 1.54 11.78 25.27
N GLU A 95 2.21 12.88 25.66
CA GLU A 95 2.52 13.19 27.06
C GLU A 95 1.28 13.55 27.89
N GLN A 96 0.18 13.93 27.24
CA GLN A 96 -1.08 14.28 27.90
C GLN A 96 -2.06 13.10 28.02
N ILE A 97 -1.66 11.90 27.59
CA ILE A 97 -2.52 10.72 27.67
C ILE A 97 -2.69 10.31 29.15
N ASP A 98 -3.92 10.33 29.62
CA ASP A 98 -4.25 9.81 30.96
C ASP A 98 -4.16 8.28 30.99
N LYS A 99 -3.10 7.78 31.63
CA LYS A 99 -2.82 6.35 31.77
C LYS A 99 -3.89 5.58 32.55
N ASN A 100 -4.76 6.27 33.29
CA ASN A 100 -5.85 5.63 34.05
C ASN A 100 -7.12 5.44 33.20
N ARG A 101 -7.13 5.91 31.96
CA ARG A 101 -8.25 5.76 31.02
C ARG A 101 -7.86 4.81 29.90
N ILE A 102 -8.86 4.31 29.17
CA ILE A 102 -8.66 3.49 27.97
C ILE A 102 -8.61 4.41 26.77
N GLN A 103 -7.57 4.27 25.95
CA GLN A 103 -7.39 5.05 24.72
C GLN A 103 -7.86 4.30 23.48
N LEU A 104 -7.83 2.97 23.51
CA LEU A 104 -8.11 2.14 22.35
C LEU A 104 -9.18 1.10 22.66
N LEU A 105 -10.32 1.20 21.98
CA LEU A 105 -11.36 0.18 22.00
C LEU A 105 -11.17 -0.75 20.79
N VAL A 106 -11.00 -2.03 21.06
CA VAL A 106 -10.74 -3.07 20.07
C VAL A 106 -12.03 -3.85 19.83
N LYS A 107 -12.65 -3.74 18.65
CA LYS A 107 -13.74 -4.61 18.21
C LYS A 107 -13.13 -5.73 17.38
N ALA A 108 -13.21 -6.97 17.84
CA ALA A 108 -12.62 -8.11 17.16
C ALA A 108 -13.43 -9.38 17.43
N GLU A 109 -13.37 -10.32 16.48
CA GLU A 109 -13.87 -11.67 16.65
C GLU A 109 -12.85 -12.51 17.43
N VAL A 110 -13.29 -13.07 18.55
CA VAL A 110 -12.45 -13.90 19.43
C VAL A 110 -12.65 -15.37 19.08
N VAL A 111 -11.65 -15.98 18.46
CA VAL A 111 -11.70 -17.37 18.01
C VAL A 111 -10.90 -18.24 18.98
N ALA A 112 -11.50 -19.33 19.47
CA ALA A 112 -10.79 -20.29 20.31
C ALA A 112 -9.64 -20.95 19.53
N ILE A 113 -8.45 -20.97 20.11
CA ILE A 113 -7.36 -21.82 19.65
C ILE A 113 -7.78 -23.24 19.96
N GLN A 114 -8.39 -23.92 18.99
CA GLN A 114 -8.50 -25.37 19.07
C GLN A 114 -7.08 -25.92 18.88
N PRO A 115 -6.48 -26.57 19.88
CA PRO A 115 -5.34 -27.42 19.59
C PRO A 115 -5.88 -28.50 18.66
N ARG A 116 -5.49 -28.47 17.39
CA ARG A 116 -5.50 -29.68 16.59
C ARG A 116 -4.48 -30.60 17.24
N LYS A 117 -4.93 -31.37 18.24
CA LYS A 117 -4.39 -32.70 18.44
C LYS A 117 -4.62 -33.40 17.12
N GLU A 118 -3.56 -33.61 16.36
CA GLU A 118 -3.47 -34.87 15.64
C GLU A 118 -3.62 -35.93 16.72
N SER A 119 -4.84 -36.43 16.87
CA SER A 119 -5.06 -37.68 17.57
C SER A 119 -4.21 -38.70 16.83
N VAL A 120 -3.11 -39.09 17.45
CA VAL A 120 -2.56 -40.43 17.26
C VAL A 120 -3.57 -41.39 17.89
N GLU A 121 -4.74 -41.50 17.24
CA GLU A 121 -5.51 -42.73 17.30
C GLU A 121 -4.71 -43.77 16.53
N PRO A 122 -4.66 -45.03 17.02
CA PRO A 122 -4.00 -46.10 16.30
C PRO A 122 -4.61 -46.15 14.91
N ILE A 123 -3.78 -46.00 13.88
CA ILE A 123 -4.10 -45.95 12.45
C ILE A 123 -5.34 -46.82 12.15
N SER A 124 -6.50 -46.18 12.21
CA SER A 124 -7.76 -46.69 11.71
C SER A 124 -7.88 -46.12 10.30
N GLN A 125 -7.16 -46.76 9.37
CA GLN A 125 -7.22 -46.51 7.92
C GLN A 125 -7.32 -45.02 7.53
N SER A 126 -6.20 -44.31 7.65
CA SER A 126 -6.03 -42.91 7.26
C SER A 126 -6.58 -42.61 5.86
N SER A 127 -7.51 -41.66 5.74
CA SER A 127 -7.91 -41.13 4.43
C SER A 127 -6.75 -40.32 3.85
N SER A 128 -6.28 -40.70 2.65
CA SER A 128 -5.27 -39.95 1.90
C SER A 128 -5.75 -38.51 1.61
N GLU A 129 -4.84 -37.55 1.37
CA GLU A 129 -5.20 -36.16 0.99
C GLU A 129 -6.22 -36.13 -0.16
N PHE A 130 -6.06 -37.00 -1.16
CA PHE A 130 -7.01 -37.18 -2.26
C PHE A 130 -8.41 -37.57 -1.77
N GLY A 131 -8.50 -38.42 -0.75
CA GLY A 131 -9.76 -38.76 -0.10
C GLY A 131 -10.42 -37.55 0.58
N GLN A 132 -9.63 -36.67 1.20
CA GLN A 132 -10.15 -35.44 1.81
C GLN A 132 -10.61 -34.41 0.76
N LEU A 133 -9.87 -34.26 -0.34
CA LEU A 133 -10.27 -33.42 -1.48
C LEU A 133 -11.56 -33.93 -2.13
N LYS A 134 -11.66 -35.24 -2.33
CA LYS A 134 -12.87 -35.89 -2.84
C LYS A 134 -14.06 -35.66 -1.91
N LEU A 135 -13.90 -35.86 -0.60
CA LEU A 135 -14.96 -35.60 0.38
C LEU A 135 -15.41 -34.13 0.35
N ARG A 136 -14.47 -33.18 0.22
CA ARG A 136 -14.81 -31.75 0.07
C ARG A 136 -15.57 -31.46 -1.23
N GLN A 137 -15.19 -32.09 -2.34
CA GLN A 137 -15.92 -31.99 -3.60
C GLN A 137 -17.34 -32.57 -3.46
N ASP A 138 -17.48 -33.75 -2.85
CA ASP A 138 -18.77 -34.42 -2.64
C ASP A 138 -19.70 -33.55 -1.77
N ASN A 139 -19.19 -32.95 -0.68
CA ASN A 139 -19.95 -31.99 0.14
C ASN A 139 -20.38 -30.75 -0.67
N THR A 140 -19.51 -30.23 -1.53
CA THR A 140 -19.81 -29.08 -2.39
C THR A 140 -20.90 -29.44 -3.41
N VAL A 141 -20.83 -30.64 -3.99
CA VAL A 141 -21.82 -31.17 -4.94
C VAL A 141 -23.19 -31.35 -4.26
N GLU A 142 -23.23 -31.96 -3.08
CA GLU A 142 -24.47 -32.07 -2.31
C GLU A 142 -25.05 -30.68 -2.00
N GLY A 143 -24.19 -29.73 -1.65
CA GLY A 143 -24.54 -28.33 -1.50
C GLY A 143 -25.27 -27.75 -2.71
N PHE A 144 -24.67 -27.82 -3.90
CA PHE A 144 -25.31 -27.26 -5.09
C PHE A 144 -26.52 -28.07 -5.60
N ARG A 145 -26.67 -29.34 -5.20
CA ARG A 145 -27.84 -30.18 -5.53
C ARG A 145 -29.07 -29.87 -4.68
N TYR A 146 -28.89 -29.77 -3.36
CA TYR A 146 -30.00 -29.80 -2.41
C TYR A 146 -30.41 -28.43 -1.89
N PHE A 147 -29.63 -27.37 -2.14
CA PHE A 147 -30.03 -26.01 -1.80
C PHE A 147 -30.75 -25.34 -2.99
N PRO A 148 -32.01 -24.86 -2.81
CA PRO A 148 -32.84 -24.41 -3.91
C PRO A 148 -32.35 -23.10 -4.56
N PRO A 149 -32.66 -22.87 -5.85
CA PRO A 149 -32.31 -21.65 -6.58
C PRO A 149 -32.69 -20.35 -5.87
N SER A 150 -33.83 -20.37 -5.19
CA SER A 150 -34.46 -19.20 -4.55
C SER A 150 -33.94 -18.86 -3.15
N ALA A 151 -32.98 -19.62 -2.60
CA ALA A 151 -32.42 -19.32 -1.27
C ALA A 151 -31.09 -18.53 -1.33
N TYR A 152 -30.35 -18.61 -2.45
CA TYR A 152 -29.00 -18.04 -2.58
C TYR A 152 -28.75 -17.20 -3.85
N ALA A 153 -29.70 -17.14 -4.78
CA ALA A 153 -29.47 -16.59 -6.13
C ALA A 153 -30.55 -15.62 -6.64
N THR A 154 -31.36 -15.04 -5.74
CA THR A 154 -32.37 -14.03 -6.11
C THR A 154 -31.90 -12.60 -5.87
N SER A 155 -30.91 -12.40 -5.00
CA SER A 155 -30.37 -11.09 -4.64
C SER A 155 -28.88 -11.14 -4.28
N TYR A 156 -28.26 -9.96 -4.21
CA TYR A 156 -26.90 -9.79 -3.72
C TYR A 156 -26.71 -10.31 -2.28
N ASP A 157 -27.70 -10.07 -1.40
CA ASP A 157 -27.62 -10.47 0.01
C ASP A 157 -27.60 -12.00 0.15
N ASP A 158 -28.38 -12.69 -0.69
CA ASP A 158 -28.42 -14.15 -0.74
C ASP A 158 -27.06 -14.73 -1.16
N PHE A 159 -26.43 -14.15 -2.19
CA PHE A 159 -25.09 -14.55 -2.61
C PHE A 159 -24.04 -14.25 -1.53
N GLN A 160 -24.14 -13.10 -0.85
CA GLN A 160 -23.24 -12.75 0.24
C GLN A 160 -23.37 -13.73 1.41
N ALA A 161 -24.59 -14.16 1.74
CA ALA A 161 -24.85 -15.17 2.76
C ALA A 161 -24.24 -16.53 2.36
N GLN A 162 -24.45 -16.96 1.11
CA GLN A 162 -23.85 -18.17 0.57
C GLN A 162 -22.32 -18.21 0.75
N GLN A 163 -21.64 -17.09 0.54
CA GLN A 163 -20.18 -17.01 0.69
C GLN A 163 -19.69 -17.25 2.12
N LYS A 164 -20.56 -17.17 3.13
CA LYS A 164 -20.26 -17.48 4.54
C LYS A 164 -20.53 -18.94 4.90
N GLU A 165 -21.22 -19.69 4.05
CA GLU A 165 -21.62 -21.07 4.29
C GLU A 165 -20.64 -22.10 3.68
N SER A 166 -21.02 -23.39 3.75
CA SER A 166 -20.24 -24.49 3.18
C SER A 166 -20.23 -24.49 1.65
N VAL A 167 -21.32 -24.03 1.01
CA VAL A 167 -21.53 -24.05 -0.44
C VAL A 167 -21.10 -22.72 -1.05
N ARG A 168 -19.81 -22.56 -1.35
CA ARG A 168 -19.24 -21.27 -1.80
C ARG A 168 -18.58 -21.35 -3.17
N ILE A 169 -18.60 -20.23 -3.88
CA ILE A 169 -17.95 -20.06 -5.18
C ILE A 169 -16.74 -19.14 -5.01
N TYR A 170 -15.58 -19.60 -5.45
CA TYR A 170 -14.34 -18.85 -5.43
C TYR A 170 -14.23 -17.94 -6.65
N ASN A 171 -14.89 -16.78 -6.60
CA ASN A 171 -14.89 -15.75 -7.65
C ASN A 171 -14.20 -14.44 -7.23
N GLY A 172 -13.44 -14.45 -6.13
CA GLY A 172 -12.77 -13.28 -5.58
C GLY A 172 -13.66 -12.32 -4.79
N ARG A 173 -14.94 -12.70 -4.53
CA ARG A 173 -15.90 -11.85 -3.81
C ARG A 173 -16.52 -12.61 -2.63
N PRO A 174 -16.11 -12.33 -1.37
CA PRO A 174 -15.06 -11.39 -0.94
C PRO A 174 -13.63 -11.90 -1.22
N PHE A 175 -12.60 -11.11 -0.87
CA PHE A 175 -11.19 -11.41 -1.17
C PHE A 175 -10.76 -12.82 -0.73
N GLU A 176 -11.29 -13.31 0.39
CA GLU A 176 -11.04 -14.65 0.96
C GLU A 176 -11.63 -15.79 0.09
N ARG A 177 -12.34 -15.45 -0.98
CA ARG A 177 -12.90 -16.35 -2.00
C ARG A 177 -12.17 -16.21 -3.32
N THR A 178 -10.93 -15.72 -3.31
CA THR A 178 -10.09 -15.77 -4.50
C THR A 178 -9.56 -17.20 -4.67
N GLY A 179 -9.70 -17.78 -5.87
CA GLY A 179 -9.17 -19.12 -6.19
C GLY A 179 -7.73 -19.08 -6.70
N ALA A 180 -7.10 -20.25 -6.88
CA ALA A 180 -5.86 -20.33 -7.65
C ALA A 180 -6.14 -20.03 -9.15
N PRO A 181 -5.17 -19.50 -9.92
CA PRO A 181 -5.33 -19.22 -11.35
C PRO A 181 -5.88 -20.43 -12.10
N ILE A 182 -6.99 -20.25 -12.81
CA ILE A 182 -7.69 -21.34 -13.51
C ILE A 182 -6.86 -21.95 -14.64
N GLU A 183 -5.96 -21.16 -15.22
CA GLU A 183 -4.99 -21.55 -16.24
C GLU A 183 -4.07 -22.68 -15.79
N LEU A 184 -3.85 -22.83 -14.48
CA LEU A 184 -3.08 -23.94 -13.92
C LEU A 184 -3.81 -25.28 -14.03
N PHE A 185 -5.13 -25.28 -14.12
CA PHE A 185 -5.94 -26.51 -14.09
C PHE A 185 -6.39 -26.97 -15.47
N HIS A 186 -6.40 -26.09 -16.47
CA HIS A 186 -6.68 -26.50 -17.85
C HIS A 186 -6.08 -25.56 -18.91
N PRO A 187 -5.42 -26.10 -19.97
CA PRO A 187 -4.79 -25.28 -21.02
C PRO A 187 -5.77 -24.49 -21.91
N ALA A 188 -7.06 -24.84 -21.90
CA ALA A 188 -8.06 -24.13 -22.72
C ALA A 188 -8.18 -22.63 -22.38
N PHE A 189 -7.87 -22.23 -21.15
CA PHE A 189 -7.86 -20.83 -20.73
C PHE A 189 -6.63 -20.07 -21.26
N ASP A 190 -5.48 -20.75 -21.37
CA ASP A 190 -4.28 -20.19 -22.01
C ASP A 190 -4.46 -19.99 -23.51
N ILE A 191 -5.20 -20.91 -24.15
CA ILE A 191 -5.62 -20.76 -25.55
C ILE A 191 -6.46 -19.49 -25.70
N PHE A 192 -7.36 -19.19 -24.75
CA PHE A 192 -8.18 -17.98 -24.80
C PHE A 192 -7.31 -16.71 -24.77
N THR A 193 -6.44 -16.59 -23.77
CA THR A 193 -5.58 -15.42 -23.56
C THR A 193 -4.61 -15.24 -24.72
N THR A 194 -3.95 -16.33 -25.17
CA THR A 194 -3.05 -16.30 -26.33
C THR A 194 -3.76 -15.83 -27.60
N ARG A 195 -4.98 -16.32 -27.86
CA ARG A 195 -5.76 -15.90 -29.03
C ARG A 195 -6.21 -14.44 -28.95
N LEU A 196 -6.43 -13.91 -27.74
CA LEU A 196 -6.80 -12.51 -27.54
C LEU A 196 -5.65 -11.55 -27.91
N GLU A 197 -4.41 -11.97 -27.67
CA GLU A 197 -3.19 -11.20 -27.98
C GLU A 197 -2.77 -11.30 -29.45
N GLN A 198 -3.20 -12.34 -30.17
CA GLN A 198 -2.87 -12.51 -31.57
C GLN A 198 -3.43 -11.39 -32.45
N ILE A 199 -2.64 -11.01 -33.46
CA ILE A 199 -2.97 -9.90 -34.37
C ILE A 199 -3.76 -10.38 -35.60
N ASP A 200 -3.81 -11.69 -35.82
CA ASP A 200 -4.40 -12.31 -37.01
C ASP A 200 -5.86 -11.90 -37.25
N ASN A 201 -6.18 -11.69 -38.52
CA ASN A 201 -7.54 -11.33 -38.93
C ASN A 201 -8.41 -12.59 -39.03
N LEU A 202 -9.62 -12.54 -38.47
CA LEU A 202 -10.61 -13.59 -38.67
C LEU A 202 -11.06 -13.64 -40.15
N PRO A 203 -11.52 -14.80 -40.64
CA PRO A 203 -12.17 -14.91 -41.94
C PRO A 203 -13.33 -13.91 -42.08
N ALA A 204 -13.48 -13.29 -43.25
CA ALA A 204 -14.49 -12.24 -43.50
C ALA A 204 -15.93 -12.70 -43.17
N LEU A 205 -16.26 -13.96 -43.45
CA LEU A 205 -17.56 -14.54 -43.12
C LEU A 205 -17.81 -14.57 -41.60
N GLN A 206 -16.79 -14.91 -40.81
CA GLN A 206 -16.91 -14.93 -39.35
C GLN A 206 -17.03 -13.51 -38.80
N TYR A 207 -16.26 -12.56 -39.35
CA TYR A 207 -16.37 -11.15 -38.97
C TYR A 207 -17.78 -10.59 -39.20
N SER A 208 -18.39 -10.89 -40.35
CA SER A 208 -19.76 -10.45 -40.67
C SER A 208 -20.79 -10.94 -39.64
N LYS A 209 -20.67 -12.19 -39.15
CA LYS A 209 -21.57 -12.72 -38.12
C LYS A 209 -21.40 -12.03 -36.78
N ILE A 210 -20.16 -11.71 -36.42
CA ILE A 210 -19.87 -10.95 -35.20
C ILE A 210 -20.41 -9.52 -35.34
N GLU A 211 -20.27 -8.89 -36.51
CA GLU A 211 -20.78 -7.54 -36.78
C GLU A 211 -22.32 -7.47 -36.66
N ASP A 212 -23.04 -8.49 -37.13
CA ASP A 212 -24.49 -8.62 -36.94
C ASP A 212 -24.86 -8.62 -35.44
N LEU A 213 -24.12 -9.40 -34.63
CA LEU A 213 -24.29 -9.42 -33.17
C LEU A 213 -23.94 -8.06 -32.54
N MET A 214 -22.85 -7.41 -32.96
CA MET A 214 -22.45 -6.09 -32.45
C MET A 214 -23.58 -5.08 -32.66
N HIS A 215 -24.18 -5.06 -33.86
CA HIS A 215 -25.27 -4.16 -34.18
C HIS A 215 -26.53 -4.46 -33.35
N ALA A 216 -26.93 -5.72 -33.26
CA ALA A 216 -28.10 -6.14 -32.48
C ALA A 216 -27.94 -5.85 -30.98
N SER A 217 -26.72 -5.98 -30.45
CA SER A 217 -26.42 -5.77 -29.02
C SER A 217 -26.70 -4.34 -28.53
N GLN A 218 -26.67 -3.35 -29.42
CA GLN A 218 -26.87 -1.92 -29.10
C GLN A 218 -28.34 -1.51 -28.97
N ALA A 219 -29.27 -2.37 -29.38
CA ALA A 219 -30.69 -2.08 -29.24
C ALA A 219 -31.10 -2.13 -27.77
N PHE A 220 -31.75 -1.06 -27.30
CA PHE A 220 -32.42 -1.05 -26.00
C PHE A 220 -33.56 -2.06 -25.99
N ARG A 221 -33.62 -2.89 -24.94
CA ARG A 221 -34.66 -3.90 -24.76
C ARG A 221 -35.28 -3.76 -23.37
N GLY A 222 -36.60 -3.93 -23.30
CA GLY A 222 -37.35 -3.72 -22.05
C GLY A 222 -37.34 -4.92 -21.10
N SER A 223 -36.91 -6.10 -21.56
CA SER A 223 -36.83 -7.31 -20.75
C SER A 223 -35.67 -8.22 -21.19
N ASP A 224 -35.22 -9.06 -20.25
CA ASP A 224 -34.18 -10.06 -20.52
C ASP A 224 -34.64 -11.04 -21.62
N SER A 225 -35.95 -11.37 -21.68
CA SER A 225 -36.52 -12.32 -22.65
C SER A 225 -36.48 -11.75 -24.07
N ASP A 226 -36.94 -10.51 -24.25
CA ASP A 226 -36.90 -9.84 -25.55
C ASP A 226 -35.46 -9.72 -26.07
N ARG A 227 -34.50 -9.55 -25.15
CA ARG A 227 -33.08 -9.54 -25.50
C ARG A 227 -32.59 -10.92 -25.93
N TRP A 228 -32.86 -11.95 -25.14
CA TRP A 228 -32.48 -13.34 -25.46
C TRP A 228 -32.99 -13.77 -26.83
N ASP A 229 -34.26 -13.55 -27.12
CA ASP A 229 -34.88 -13.91 -28.41
C ASP A 229 -34.22 -13.17 -29.57
N ALA A 230 -33.85 -11.91 -29.36
CA ALA A 230 -33.22 -11.08 -30.39
C ALA A 230 -31.78 -11.50 -30.71
N ILE A 231 -30.99 -11.96 -29.73
CA ILE A 231 -29.53 -12.14 -29.90
C ILE A 231 -29.03 -13.58 -29.79
N SER A 232 -29.80 -14.53 -29.26
CA SER A 232 -29.37 -15.93 -29.03
C SER A 232 -28.81 -16.61 -30.28
N HIS A 233 -29.53 -16.54 -31.41
CA HIS A 233 -29.07 -17.10 -32.69
C HIS A 233 -27.83 -16.37 -33.25
N LEU A 234 -27.67 -15.07 -32.97
CA LEU A 234 -26.50 -14.29 -33.36
C LEU A 234 -25.28 -14.68 -32.51
N ILE A 235 -25.47 -14.92 -31.21
CA ILE A 235 -24.43 -15.46 -30.32
C ILE A 235 -23.96 -16.80 -30.85
N ALA A 236 -24.87 -17.75 -31.12
CA ALA A 236 -24.55 -19.06 -31.68
C ALA A 236 -23.74 -18.94 -32.98
N SER A 237 -24.16 -18.04 -33.88
CA SER A 237 -23.45 -17.80 -35.14
C SER A 237 -22.07 -17.15 -34.94
N ALA A 238 -21.90 -16.27 -33.95
CA ALA A 238 -20.65 -15.57 -33.67
C ALA A 238 -19.61 -16.51 -33.02
N ILE A 239 -20.04 -17.36 -32.08
CA ILE A 239 -19.17 -18.35 -31.42
C ILE A 239 -18.96 -19.62 -32.27
N ARG A 240 -19.77 -19.81 -33.32
CA ARG A 240 -19.75 -20.95 -34.27
C ARG A 240 -20.18 -22.30 -33.68
N TYR A 241 -20.93 -22.28 -32.60
CA TYR A 241 -21.45 -23.47 -31.93
C TYR A 241 -22.96 -23.31 -31.65
N PRO A 242 -23.73 -24.40 -31.72
CA PRO A 242 -25.13 -24.36 -31.31
C PRO A 242 -25.23 -23.98 -29.83
N VAL A 243 -26.25 -23.18 -29.51
CA VAL A 243 -26.60 -22.79 -28.15
C VAL A 243 -27.95 -23.44 -27.83
N ASP A 244 -27.92 -24.42 -26.94
CA ASP A 244 -29.08 -25.18 -26.52
C ASP A 244 -29.64 -24.63 -25.20
N GLN A 245 -30.91 -24.93 -24.90
CA GLN A 245 -31.47 -24.75 -23.56
C GLN A 245 -31.37 -26.09 -22.81
N ASP A 246 -30.83 -26.08 -21.58
CA ASP A 246 -30.84 -27.23 -20.66
C ASP A 246 -32.07 -27.13 -19.73
N GLU A 247 -32.57 -28.26 -19.24
CA GLU A 247 -33.71 -28.32 -18.30
C GLU A 247 -33.49 -27.44 -17.05
N MET A 248 -32.24 -27.19 -16.65
CA MET A 248 -31.92 -26.25 -15.57
C MET A 248 -32.23 -24.78 -15.87
N PHE A 249 -32.44 -24.45 -17.15
CA PHE A 249 -32.87 -23.13 -17.60
C PHE A 249 -34.39 -23.04 -17.79
N GLU A 250 -35.19 -24.05 -17.39
CA GLU A 250 -36.65 -24.08 -17.62
C GLU A 250 -37.41 -22.83 -17.11
N ASN A 251 -36.81 -22.03 -16.22
CA ASN A 251 -37.32 -20.73 -15.78
C ASN A 251 -36.29 -19.58 -15.83
N GLU A 252 -35.13 -19.79 -16.46
CA GLU A 252 -34.03 -18.81 -16.50
C GLU A 252 -33.60 -18.51 -17.94
N LEU A 253 -33.37 -17.22 -18.24
CA LEU A 253 -32.93 -16.79 -19.56
C LEU A 253 -31.43 -17.04 -19.73
N GLY A 254 -31.06 -17.96 -20.63
CA GLY A 254 -29.69 -18.37 -20.89
C GLY A 254 -29.60 -19.60 -21.79
N GLY A 255 -28.38 -20.06 -22.07
CA GLY A 255 -28.15 -21.25 -22.86
C GLY A 255 -26.76 -21.86 -22.65
N VAL A 256 -26.55 -23.02 -23.23
CA VAL A 256 -25.34 -23.82 -23.03
C VAL A 256 -24.80 -24.34 -24.35
N VAL A 257 -23.47 -24.54 -24.37
CA VAL A 257 -22.78 -25.24 -25.45
C VAL A 257 -22.31 -26.58 -24.92
N PHE A 258 -22.79 -27.66 -25.52
CA PHE A 258 -22.43 -29.03 -25.15
C PHE A 258 -21.34 -29.59 -26.05
N THR A 259 -20.66 -30.64 -25.59
CA THR A 259 -20.02 -31.61 -26.51
C THR A 259 -21.07 -32.65 -26.89
N ASP A 260 -21.26 -32.88 -28.19
CA ASP A 260 -22.21 -33.88 -28.66
C ASP A 260 -21.78 -35.27 -28.23
N ASP A 261 -22.76 -36.11 -27.95
CA ASP A 261 -22.59 -37.36 -27.23
C ASP A 261 -23.48 -38.47 -27.82
N GLU A 262 -22.98 -39.70 -27.78
CA GLU A 262 -23.73 -40.94 -28.05
C GLU A 262 -24.27 -41.60 -26.75
N SER A 263 -23.79 -41.16 -25.57
CA SER A 263 -23.86 -41.81 -24.26
C SER A 263 -24.65 -41.06 -23.16
N ASN A 264 -25.72 -40.31 -23.49
CA ASN A 264 -26.61 -39.65 -22.52
C ASN A 264 -25.96 -38.74 -21.44
N CYS A 265 -24.67 -38.39 -21.55
CA CYS A 265 -23.88 -37.53 -20.67
C CYS A 265 -23.14 -36.47 -21.51
N ARG A 266 -23.69 -35.24 -21.58
CA ARG A 266 -23.16 -34.13 -22.38
C ARG A 266 -22.32 -33.15 -21.52
N PRO A 267 -20.98 -33.09 -21.66
CA PRO A 267 -20.14 -32.12 -20.97
C PRO A 267 -20.46 -30.69 -21.39
N TYR A 268 -20.49 -29.77 -20.42
CA TYR A 268 -20.74 -28.35 -20.66
C TYR A 268 -19.43 -27.63 -21.03
N ARG A 269 -19.35 -27.07 -22.25
CA ARG A 269 -18.21 -26.27 -22.72
C ARG A 269 -18.37 -24.79 -22.42
N ALA A 270 -19.60 -24.27 -22.52
CA ALA A 270 -19.92 -22.89 -22.13
C ALA A 270 -21.32 -22.74 -21.57
N PHE A 271 -21.48 -21.73 -20.72
CA PHE A 271 -22.74 -21.21 -20.21
C PHE A 271 -22.90 -19.77 -20.70
N ILE A 272 -24.08 -19.40 -21.18
CA ILE A 272 -24.38 -18.08 -21.74
C ILE A 272 -25.52 -17.48 -20.93
N GLU A 273 -25.26 -16.32 -20.32
CA GLU A 273 -26.22 -15.56 -19.53
C GLU A 273 -26.44 -14.20 -20.19
N VAL A 274 -27.70 -13.86 -20.45
CA VAL A 274 -28.09 -12.61 -21.14
C VAL A 274 -29.05 -11.81 -20.27
N SER A 275 -28.74 -10.54 -20.06
CA SER A 275 -29.63 -9.59 -19.38
C SER A 275 -29.82 -8.30 -20.17
N ALA A 276 -31.00 -7.70 -20.03
CA ALA A 276 -31.47 -6.55 -20.80
C ALA A 276 -30.48 -5.39 -20.77
N GLU A 277 -30.20 -4.89 -19.56
CA GLU A 277 -29.36 -3.72 -19.28
C GLU A 277 -28.65 -3.87 -17.93
N ILE A 278 -27.54 -3.15 -17.76
CA ILE A 278 -26.79 -3.14 -16.50
C ILE A 278 -27.66 -2.52 -15.40
N GLY A 279 -27.81 -3.24 -14.29
CA GLY A 279 -28.66 -2.82 -13.16
C GLY A 279 -30.15 -3.10 -13.35
N GLY A 280 -30.55 -3.73 -14.46
CA GLY A 280 -31.94 -4.15 -14.69
C GLY A 280 -32.33 -5.45 -13.97
N SER A 281 -31.36 -6.34 -13.72
CA SER A 281 -31.56 -7.61 -13.01
C SER A 281 -31.25 -7.48 -11.51
N SER A 282 -31.92 -8.30 -10.67
CA SER A 282 -31.67 -8.34 -9.22
C SER A 282 -30.33 -9.00 -8.84
N LEU A 283 -29.73 -9.75 -9.78
CA LEU A 283 -28.43 -10.40 -9.61
C LEU A 283 -27.54 -10.14 -10.84
N ASP A 284 -26.24 -9.96 -10.57
CA ASP A 284 -25.20 -9.86 -11.58
C ASP A 284 -25.18 -11.12 -12.47
N PRO A 285 -25.30 -10.99 -13.81
CA PRO A 285 -25.28 -12.14 -14.71
C PRO A 285 -24.01 -13.00 -14.64
N ALA A 286 -22.88 -12.43 -14.20
CA ALA A 286 -21.67 -13.22 -13.92
C ALA A 286 -21.85 -14.16 -12.73
N ILE A 287 -22.52 -13.69 -11.66
CA ILE A 287 -22.85 -14.52 -10.49
C ILE A 287 -23.85 -15.60 -10.90
N LYS A 288 -24.88 -15.22 -11.66
CA LYS A 288 -25.88 -16.17 -12.18
C LYS A 288 -25.22 -17.29 -12.96
N GLY A 289 -24.36 -16.96 -13.94
CA GLY A 289 -23.65 -17.96 -14.73
C GLY A 289 -22.74 -18.88 -13.90
N ALA A 290 -22.12 -18.35 -12.85
CA ALA A 290 -21.34 -19.16 -11.90
C ALA A 290 -22.20 -20.14 -11.10
N GLN A 291 -23.41 -19.74 -10.67
CA GLN A 291 -24.38 -20.64 -10.03
C GLN A 291 -24.84 -21.73 -10.99
N THR A 292 -25.19 -21.34 -12.22
CA THR A 292 -25.65 -22.26 -13.26
C THR A 292 -24.59 -23.31 -13.57
N TYR A 293 -23.34 -22.88 -13.76
CA TYR A 293 -22.17 -23.76 -13.92
C TYR A 293 -22.07 -24.77 -12.76
N ALA A 294 -22.10 -24.27 -11.52
CA ALA A 294 -21.93 -25.11 -10.33
C ALA A 294 -23.04 -26.17 -10.20
N ARG A 295 -24.29 -25.80 -10.47
CA ARG A 295 -25.45 -26.71 -10.40
C ARG A 295 -25.42 -27.76 -11.50
N CYS A 296 -25.22 -27.34 -12.74
CA CYS A 296 -25.21 -28.25 -13.89
C CYS A 296 -24.13 -29.33 -13.73
N TRP A 297 -22.92 -28.93 -13.33
CA TRP A 297 -21.84 -29.88 -13.05
C TRP A 297 -22.02 -30.68 -11.76
N SER A 298 -22.87 -30.24 -10.85
CA SER A 298 -23.22 -30.98 -9.64
C SER A 298 -24.20 -32.10 -9.90
N GLN A 299 -24.97 -32.11 -10.98
CA GLN A 299 -25.99 -33.13 -11.24
C GLN A 299 -25.45 -34.57 -11.16
N GLU A 300 -26.35 -35.52 -10.85
CA GLU A 300 -25.98 -36.93 -10.67
C GLU A 300 -25.41 -37.53 -11.96
N LYS A 301 -26.03 -37.22 -13.12
CA LYS A 301 -25.54 -37.62 -14.45
C LYS A 301 -24.10 -37.19 -14.74
N MET A 302 -23.64 -36.08 -14.15
CA MET A 302 -22.28 -35.55 -14.36
C MET A 302 -21.21 -36.17 -13.46
N THR A 303 -21.59 -37.10 -12.57
CA THR A 303 -20.67 -37.64 -11.54
C THR A 303 -19.43 -38.31 -12.12
N LYS A 304 -19.57 -39.09 -13.19
CA LYS A 304 -18.42 -39.78 -13.83
C LYS A 304 -17.43 -38.78 -14.43
N LEU A 305 -17.93 -37.77 -15.15
CA LEU A 305 -17.09 -36.73 -15.76
C LEU A 305 -16.38 -35.89 -14.68
N ARG A 306 -17.09 -35.49 -13.62
CA ARG A 306 -16.52 -34.72 -12.50
C ARG A 306 -15.45 -35.47 -11.71
N GLN A 307 -15.46 -36.80 -11.75
CA GLN A 307 -14.40 -37.64 -11.16
C GLN A 307 -13.16 -37.76 -12.05
N ALA A 308 -13.28 -37.49 -13.35
CA ALA A 308 -12.21 -37.61 -14.34
C ALA A 308 -11.67 -36.25 -14.84
N SER A 309 -12.33 -35.15 -14.49
CA SER A 309 -12.06 -33.83 -15.05
C SER A 309 -12.20 -32.73 -13.99
N PRO A 310 -11.44 -31.62 -14.09
CA PRO A 310 -11.72 -30.39 -13.35
C PRO A 310 -12.91 -29.61 -13.96
N CYS A 311 -13.66 -30.19 -14.89
CA CYS A 311 -14.86 -29.62 -15.52
C CYS A 311 -14.65 -28.20 -16.09
N PRO A 312 -13.59 -27.95 -16.88
CA PRO A 312 -13.35 -26.62 -17.45
C PRO A 312 -14.51 -26.19 -18.37
N SER A 313 -15.05 -25.00 -18.13
CA SER A 313 -16.06 -24.37 -18.99
C SER A 313 -15.83 -22.87 -19.09
N LEU A 314 -16.35 -22.26 -20.15
CA LEU A 314 -16.51 -20.81 -20.23
C LEU A 314 -17.86 -20.38 -19.63
N ILE A 315 -17.92 -19.17 -19.10
CA ILE A 315 -19.17 -18.47 -18.78
C ILE A 315 -19.14 -17.15 -19.55
N ILE A 316 -20.12 -16.94 -20.42
CA ILE A 316 -20.24 -15.78 -21.30
C ILE A 316 -21.43 -14.96 -20.81
N SER A 317 -21.14 -13.82 -20.21
CA SER A 317 -22.14 -12.89 -19.70
C SER A 317 -22.32 -11.74 -20.68
N ILE A 318 -23.54 -11.50 -21.14
CA ILE A 318 -23.88 -10.35 -22.00
C ILE A 318 -24.99 -9.53 -21.36
N THR A 319 -24.69 -8.28 -21.01
CA THR A 319 -25.64 -7.38 -20.34
C THR A 319 -25.71 -6.06 -21.09
N GLY A 320 -26.85 -5.76 -21.72
CA GLY A 320 -26.88 -4.66 -22.69
C GLY A 320 -25.76 -4.84 -23.75
N PRO A 321 -25.11 -3.76 -24.23
CA PRO A 321 -24.04 -3.86 -25.20
C PRO A 321 -22.68 -4.24 -24.58
N TRP A 322 -22.65 -4.97 -23.46
CA TRP A 322 -21.43 -5.34 -22.74
C TRP A 322 -21.28 -6.85 -22.67
N ILE A 323 -20.07 -7.36 -22.87
CA ILE A 323 -19.70 -8.76 -22.69
C ILE A 323 -18.63 -8.88 -21.59
N CYS A 324 -18.71 -9.96 -20.82
CA CYS A 324 -17.63 -10.41 -19.96
C CYS A 324 -17.50 -11.94 -20.10
N VAL A 325 -16.28 -12.43 -20.30
CA VAL A 325 -15.99 -13.86 -20.41
C VAL A 325 -15.23 -14.32 -19.18
N PHE A 326 -15.69 -15.41 -18.57
CA PHE A 326 -15.05 -16.05 -17.43
C PHE A 326 -14.66 -17.48 -17.80
N GLY A 327 -13.64 -18.00 -17.14
CA GLY A 327 -13.36 -19.42 -17.09
C GLY A 327 -13.75 -20.00 -15.73
N ALA A 328 -14.20 -21.24 -15.72
CA ALA A 328 -14.65 -21.94 -14.52
C ALA A 328 -14.06 -23.35 -14.44
N VAL A 329 -13.68 -23.77 -13.23
CA VAL A 329 -13.25 -25.14 -12.91
C VAL A 329 -13.90 -25.62 -11.62
N TYR A 330 -14.11 -26.93 -11.53
CA TYR A 330 -14.73 -27.62 -10.40
C TYR A 330 -13.73 -28.58 -9.76
N LEU A 331 -13.02 -28.09 -8.75
CA LEU A 331 -12.05 -28.85 -7.96
C LEU A 331 -12.73 -29.39 -6.69
N GLU A 332 -12.14 -29.23 -5.51
CA GLU A 332 -12.85 -29.43 -4.24
C GLU A 332 -13.92 -28.34 -3.99
N HIS A 333 -13.77 -27.20 -4.66
CA HIS A 333 -14.68 -26.06 -4.70
C HIS A 333 -14.80 -25.57 -6.15
N VAL A 334 -15.83 -24.78 -6.45
CA VAL A 334 -15.97 -24.12 -7.74
C VAL A 334 -15.11 -22.85 -7.74
N ILE A 335 -14.27 -22.68 -8.76
CA ILE A 335 -13.46 -21.49 -9.00
C ILE A 335 -13.93 -20.86 -10.31
N VAL A 336 -14.20 -19.55 -10.29
CA VAL A 336 -14.59 -18.78 -11.46
C VAL A 336 -13.74 -17.52 -11.53
N GLN A 337 -13.08 -17.27 -12.65
CA GLN A 337 -12.21 -16.11 -12.82
C GLN A 337 -12.51 -15.40 -14.15
N PRO A 338 -12.49 -14.05 -14.17
CA PRO A 338 -12.66 -13.31 -15.40
C PRO A 338 -11.46 -13.52 -16.33
N LEU A 339 -11.74 -13.84 -17.59
CA LEU A 339 -10.75 -13.88 -18.69
C LEU A 339 -10.73 -12.55 -19.47
N THR A 340 -11.78 -11.74 -19.33
CA THR A 340 -11.85 -10.38 -19.87
C THR A 340 -12.45 -9.42 -18.83
N ASP A 341 -12.17 -8.13 -18.96
CA ASP A 341 -13.00 -7.09 -18.35
C ASP A 341 -14.40 -7.03 -19.01
N TYR A 342 -15.26 -6.12 -18.54
CA TYR A 342 -16.46 -5.73 -19.28
C TYR A 342 -16.08 -4.98 -20.56
N VAL A 343 -16.27 -5.63 -21.70
CA VAL A 343 -15.98 -5.06 -23.02
C VAL A 343 -17.28 -4.62 -23.69
N TRP A 344 -17.31 -3.37 -24.14
CA TRP A 344 -18.41 -2.88 -24.97
C TRP A 344 -18.40 -3.58 -26.34
N ILE A 345 -19.45 -4.29 -26.72
CA ILE A 345 -19.53 -5.02 -28.00
C ILE A 345 -20.33 -4.29 -29.08
N GLY A 346 -20.70 -3.03 -28.86
CA GLY A 346 -21.37 -2.24 -29.87
C GLY A 346 -20.49 -1.90 -31.07
N ARG A 347 -21.14 -1.61 -32.19
CA ARG A 347 -20.51 -1.17 -33.44
C ARG A 347 -20.40 0.36 -33.46
N HIS A 348 -19.18 0.86 -33.69
CA HIS A 348 -18.94 2.27 -33.99
C HIS A 348 -18.13 2.40 -35.29
N PRO A 349 -18.65 3.03 -36.36
CA PRO A 349 -18.02 3.06 -37.68
C PRO A 349 -16.57 3.57 -37.68
N GLN A 350 -16.23 4.52 -36.80
CA GLN A 350 -14.87 5.09 -36.72
C GLN A 350 -13.92 4.35 -35.76
N ARG A 351 -14.35 3.28 -35.08
CA ARG A 351 -13.52 2.55 -34.10
C ARG A 351 -13.15 1.14 -34.59
N VAL A 352 -12.52 1.06 -35.76
CA VAL A 352 -12.13 -0.22 -36.40
C VAL A 352 -11.25 -1.08 -35.47
N ARG A 353 -10.28 -0.49 -34.76
CA ARG A 353 -9.44 -1.23 -33.81
C ARG A 353 -10.25 -1.88 -32.68
N HIS A 354 -11.29 -1.21 -32.20
CA HIS A 354 -12.19 -1.76 -31.18
C HIS A 354 -13.03 -2.91 -31.73
N GLN A 355 -13.56 -2.76 -32.95
CA GLN A 355 -14.29 -3.84 -33.62
C GLN A 355 -13.40 -5.08 -33.81
N MET A 356 -12.13 -4.87 -34.19
CA MET A 356 -11.15 -5.96 -34.27
C MET A 356 -10.89 -6.63 -32.91
N ARG A 357 -10.83 -5.86 -31.81
CA ARG A 357 -10.73 -6.41 -30.46
C ARG A 357 -11.95 -7.28 -30.12
N VAL A 358 -13.16 -6.81 -30.39
CA VAL A 358 -14.39 -7.60 -30.16
C VAL A 358 -14.39 -8.86 -31.01
N ALA A 359 -13.99 -8.77 -32.27
CA ALA A 359 -13.86 -9.93 -33.14
C ALA A 359 -12.89 -10.97 -32.55
N ARG A 360 -11.71 -10.54 -32.08
CA ARG A 360 -10.73 -11.42 -31.43
C ARG A 360 -11.28 -12.12 -30.18
N ILE A 361 -12.12 -11.46 -29.39
CA ILE A 361 -12.80 -12.10 -28.25
C ILE A 361 -13.63 -13.29 -28.73
N PHE A 362 -14.49 -13.11 -29.75
CA PHE A 362 -15.28 -14.23 -30.29
C PHE A 362 -14.42 -15.29 -30.96
N GLY A 363 -13.32 -14.90 -31.62
CA GLY A 363 -12.31 -15.83 -32.13
C GLY A 363 -11.66 -16.69 -31.02
N ALA A 364 -11.31 -16.06 -29.90
CA ALA A 364 -10.78 -16.74 -28.72
C ALA A 364 -11.82 -17.66 -28.08
N ILE A 365 -13.08 -17.23 -27.95
CA ILE A 365 -14.20 -18.08 -27.49
C ILE A 365 -14.30 -19.32 -28.39
N SER A 366 -14.37 -19.17 -29.71
CA SER A 366 -14.46 -20.31 -30.64
C SER A 366 -13.27 -21.26 -30.51
N ALA A 367 -12.05 -20.73 -30.40
CA ALA A 367 -10.84 -21.55 -30.26
C ALA A 367 -10.82 -22.33 -28.94
N THR A 368 -11.23 -21.70 -27.84
CA THR A 368 -11.35 -22.35 -26.53
C THR A 368 -12.45 -23.42 -26.53
N LEU A 369 -13.61 -23.15 -27.15
CA LEU A 369 -14.68 -24.14 -27.30
C LEU A 369 -14.25 -25.37 -28.11
N ALA A 370 -13.43 -25.17 -29.16
CA ALA A 370 -12.84 -26.27 -29.93
C ALA A 370 -11.84 -27.08 -29.10
N ALA A 371 -10.98 -26.42 -28.31
CA ALA A 371 -10.05 -27.10 -27.41
C ALA A 371 -10.77 -27.91 -26.31
N LEU A 372 -11.88 -27.38 -25.77
CA LEU A 372 -12.72 -28.10 -24.81
C LEU A 372 -13.43 -29.30 -25.46
N GLU A 373 -13.86 -29.19 -26.71
CA GLU A 373 -14.41 -30.31 -27.49
C GLU A 373 -13.41 -31.45 -27.60
N GLU A 374 -12.18 -31.14 -28.02
CA GLU A 374 -11.11 -32.12 -28.17
C GLU A 374 -10.75 -32.78 -26.83
N TYR A 375 -10.74 -31.99 -25.75
CA TYR A 375 -10.51 -32.49 -24.39
C TYR A 375 -11.61 -33.45 -23.90
N TYR A 376 -12.89 -33.10 -24.12
CA TYR A 376 -14.01 -33.90 -23.63
C TYR A 376 -14.33 -35.10 -24.54
N ALA A 377 -14.05 -35.03 -25.84
CA ALA A 377 -14.31 -36.11 -26.80
C ALA A 377 -13.86 -37.51 -26.36
N PRO A 378 -12.66 -37.74 -25.79
CA PRO A 378 -12.28 -39.06 -25.28
C PRO A 378 -13.03 -39.50 -24.02
N LEU A 379 -13.60 -38.57 -23.24
CA LEU A 379 -14.31 -38.85 -21.98
C LEU A 379 -15.79 -39.23 -22.19
N VAL A 380 -16.34 -39.02 -23.39
CA VAL A 380 -17.76 -39.29 -23.70
C VAL A 380 -17.97 -40.42 -24.71
N LYS A 381 -16.91 -41.18 -25.03
CA LYS A 381 -17.03 -42.34 -25.94
C LYS A 381 -17.81 -43.47 -25.28
N SER A 382 -18.82 -43.99 -25.97
CA SER A 382 -19.78 -45.02 -25.52
C SER A 382 -19.16 -46.26 -24.86
N ASP A 383 -17.96 -46.67 -25.26
CA ASP A 383 -17.27 -47.88 -24.77
C ASP A 383 -16.27 -47.62 -23.64
N SER A 384 -16.10 -46.37 -23.20
CA SER A 384 -15.04 -45.96 -22.27
C SER A 384 -15.62 -45.28 -21.03
N THR A 385 -15.62 -45.96 -19.88
CA THR A 385 -15.82 -45.25 -18.61
C THR A 385 -14.64 -44.32 -18.35
N PRO A 386 -14.86 -43.01 -18.12
CA PRO A 386 -13.79 -42.09 -17.75
C PRO A 386 -12.99 -42.62 -16.57
N VAL A 387 -11.67 -42.64 -16.71
CA VAL A 387 -10.77 -43.04 -15.61
C VAL A 387 -10.82 -41.96 -14.54
N ILE A 388 -11.07 -42.36 -13.30
CA ILE A 388 -11.02 -41.44 -12.15
C ILE A 388 -9.61 -40.87 -12.06
N ASP A 389 -9.49 -39.54 -12.12
CA ASP A 389 -8.22 -38.85 -12.00
C ASP A 389 -8.13 -38.16 -10.64
N CYS A 390 -7.25 -38.67 -9.78
CA CYS A 390 -6.97 -38.07 -8.48
C CYS A 390 -6.11 -36.78 -8.59
N GLN A 391 -5.38 -36.58 -9.69
CA GLN A 391 -4.57 -35.37 -9.92
C GLN A 391 -5.40 -34.17 -10.38
N ARG A 392 -6.68 -34.36 -10.77
CA ARG A 392 -7.57 -33.28 -11.24
C ARG A 392 -7.73 -32.07 -10.30
N PHE A 393 -7.41 -32.24 -9.02
CA PHE A 393 -7.44 -31.17 -8.00
C PHE A 393 -6.18 -30.29 -7.99
N PHE A 394 -5.18 -30.63 -8.78
CA PHE A 394 -3.88 -29.98 -8.83
C PHE A 394 -3.63 -29.43 -10.25
N PRO A 395 -2.61 -28.58 -10.43
CA PRO A 395 -2.25 -28.11 -11.75
C PRO A 395 -2.02 -29.27 -12.74
N TYR A 396 -2.39 -29.09 -14.00
CA TYR A 396 -2.24 -30.15 -15.02
C TYR A 396 -0.77 -30.42 -15.38
N ILE A 397 0.12 -29.48 -15.05
CA ILE A 397 1.55 -29.54 -15.36
C ILE A 397 2.24 -30.52 -14.40
N GLN A 398 2.70 -31.65 -14.93
CA GLN A 398 3.28 -32.76 -14.14
C GLN A 398 4.68 -33.15 -14.59
N THR A 399 5.35 -32.24 -15.30
CA THR A 399 6.69 -32.44 -15.85
C THR A 399 7.56 -31.21 -15.62
N VAL A 400 8.86 -31.40 -15.45
CA VAL A 400 9.85 -30.31 -15.38
C VAL A 400 11.09 -30.66 -16.18
N GLN A 401 11.66 -29.69 -16.86
CA GLN A 401 12.93 -29.87 -17.55
C GLN A 401 14.10 -29.73 -16.57
N THR A 402 14.91 -30.78 -16.45
CA THR A 402 16.11 -30.83 -15.61
C THR A 402 17.38 -30.99 -16.43
N SER A 403 18.55 -30.86 -15.79
CA SER A 403 19.85 -31.12 -16.44
C SER A 403 20.01 -32.56 -16.94
N ASN A 404 19.26 -33.50 -16.35
CA ASN A 404 19.29 -34.91 -16.70
C ASN A 404 18.16 -35.31 -17.67
N GLY A 405 17.38 -34.34 -18.16
CA GLY A 405 16.23 -34.57 -19.03
C GLY A 405 14.89 -34.20 -18.39
N LEU A 406 13.82 -34.55 -19.07
CA LEU A 406 12.44 -34.33 -18.62
C LEU A 406 12.13 -35.29 -17.44
N VAL A 407 11.62 -34.75 -16.34
CA VAL A 407 11.23 -35.54 -15.16
C VAL A 407 9.72 -35.39 -14.95
N HIS A 408 9.03 -36.53 -14.82
CA HIS A 408 7.62 -36.58 -14.43
C HIS A 408 7.48 -36.59 -12.90
N PHE A 409 6.42 -35.97 -12.40
CA PHE A 409 6.06 -35.98 -10.98
C PHE A 409 4.55 -36.02 -10.78
N SER A 410 4.12 -36.46 -9.59
CA SER A 410 2.72 -36.44 -9.19
C SER A 410 2.54 -35.63 -7.91
N TYR A 411 1.56 -34.74 -7.91
CA TYR A 411 1.20 -33.94 -6.74
C TYR A 411 0.69 -34.82 -5.60
N LYS A 412 0.97 -34.37 -4.37
CA LYS A 412 0.53 -35.03 -3.14
C LYS A 412 -0.44 -34.16 -2.37
N ARG A 413 -0.13 -32.87 -2.22
CA ARG A 413 -0.94 -31.90 -1.46
C ARG A 413 -0.53 -30.46 -1.78
N ARG A 414 -1.41 -29.52 -1.47
CA ARG A 414 -1.09 -28.08 -1.47
C ARG A 414 -0.31 -27.71 -0.21
N LEU A 415 0.68 -26.83 -0.34
CA LEU A 415 1.48 -26.29 0.75
C LEU A 415 1.02 -24.86 1.09
N GLY A 416 0.85 -24.56 2.38
CA GLY A 416 0.40 -23.25 2.87
C GLY A 416 -0.85 -23.35 3.74
N THR A 417 -1.27 -22.25 4.34
CA THR A 417 -2.56 -22.14 5.04
C THR A 417 -3.65 -21.74 4.05
N ALA A 418 -4.89 -22.16 4.30
CA ALA A 418 -6.05 -21.88 3.43
C ALA A 418 -6.33 -20.38 3.22
N MET A 419 -5.73 -19.50 4.03
CA MET A 419 -5.88 -18.05 3.94
C MET A 419 -4.95 -17.38 2.92
N PHE A 420 -3.86 -18.04 2.51
CA PHE A 420 -2.92 -17.48 1.53
C PHE A 420 -2.94 -18.33 0.26
N LEU A 421 -3.29 -17.70 -0.86
CA LEU A 421 -3.47 -18.34 -2.16
C LEU A 421 -2.13 -18.57 -2.86
N ARG A 422 -1.17 -19.15 -2.15
CA ARG A 422 0.09 -19.54 -2.77
C ARG A 422 -0.16 -20.78 -3.64
N SER A 423 0.24 -20.71 -4.89
CA SER A 423 0.24 -21.85 -5.83
C SER A 423 1.50 -22.68 -5.58
N LEU A 424 1.59 -23.24 -4.37
CA LEU A 424 2.72 -24.03 -3.88
C LEU A 424 2.24 -25.44 -3.55
N PHE A 425 2.92 -26.45 -4.09
CA PHE A 425 2.48 -27.84 -3.99
C PHE A 425 3.63 -28.76 -3.65
N GLU A 426 3.37 -29.78 -2.84
CA GLU A 426 4.27 -30.91 -2.64
C GLU A 426 3.98 -31.94 -3.74
N ALA A 427 5.03 -32.45 -4.37
CA ALA A 427 4.95 -33.52 -5.34
C ALA A 427 6.05 -34.57 -5.13
N THR A 428 5.92 -35.71 -5.80
CA THR A 428 6.92 -36.78 -5.81
C THR A 428 7.26 -37.13 -7.25
N THR A 429 8.54 -37.12 -7.58
CA THR A 429 9.06 -37.55 -8.88
C THR A 429 8.96 -39.07 -9.03
N GLU A 430 9.07 -39.59 -10.26
CA GLU A 430 9.06 -41.03 -10.53
C GLU A 430 10.18 -41.80 -9.78
N ASP A 431 11.33 -41.15 -9.55
CA ASP A 431 12.45 -41.71 -8.78
C ASP A 431 12.31 -41.55 -7.26
N GLY A 432 11.15 -41.07 -6.78
CA GLY A 432 10.79 -41.03 -5.35
C GLY A 432 11.26 -39.79 -4.59
N ARG A 433 11.87 -38.79 -5.26
CA ARG A 433 12.27 -37.53 -4.60
C ARG A 433 11.04 -36.69 -4.25
N ARG A 434 11.03 -36.12 -3.05
CA ARG A 434 10.01 -35.16 -2.61
C ARG A 434 10.42 -33.76 -3.02
N ILE A 435 9.52 -33.09 -3.72
CA ILE A 435 9.77 -31.81 -4.35
C ILE A 435 8.67 -30.81 -4.00
N VAL A 436 8.99 -29.54 -4.18
CA VAL A 436 8.06 -28.42 -4.13
C VAL A 436 7.94 -27.84 -5.53
N VAL A 437 6.71 -27.70 -6.00
CA VAL A 437 6.36 -27.05 -7.26
C VAL A 437 5.70 -25.72 -6.92
N LYS A 438 6.31 -24.62 -7.35
CA LYS A 438 5.83 -23.26 -7.15
C LYS A 438 5.43 -22.65 -8.48
N PHE A 439 4.26 -21.99 -8.49
CA PHE A 439 3.83 -21.11 -9.57
C PHE A 439 3.75 -19.67 -9.06
N THR A 440 4.36 -18.72 -9.76
CA THR A 440 4.40 -17.31 -9.39
C THR A 440 4.65 -16.41 -10.60
N GLU A 441 4.21 -15.15 -10.58
CA GLU A 441 4.40 -14.21 -11.70
C GLU A 441 5.85 -13.75 -11.84
N SER A 442 6.61 -13.70 -10.75
CA SER A 442 7.99 -13.22 -10.75
C SER A 442 8.88 -14.09 -9.87
N TYR A 443 10.10 -14.34 -10.34
CA TYR A 443 11.05 -15.18 -9.61
C TYR A 443 12.51 -14.90 -10.01
N HIS A 444 13.36 -14.56 -9.04
CA HIS A 444 14.78 -14.36 -9.30
C HIS A 444 15.56 -15.68 -9.28
N PHE A 445 15.40 -16.49 -10.34
CA PHE A 445 15.97 -17.84 -10.46
C PHE A 445 17.48 -17.89 -10.20
N GLU A 446 18.25 -16.94 -10.74
CA GLU A 446 19.71 -16.93 -10.58
C GLU A 446 20.17 -16.65 -9.14
N ALA A 447 19.37 -15.92 -8.35
CA ALA A 447 19.69 -15.66 -6.94
C ALA A 447 19.45 -16.93 -6.11
N HIS A 448 18.33 -17.61 -6.38
CA HIS A 448 18.07 -18.92 -5.79
C HIS A 448 19.18 -19.90 -6.16
N LYS A 449 19.54 -20.00 -7.44
CA LYS A 449 20.61 -20.89 -7.91
C LYS A 449 21.93 -20.62 -7.19
N LEU A 450 22.34 -19.35 -7.13
CA LEU A 450 23.55 -18.89 -6.45
C LEU A 450 23.64 -19.37 -4.99
N LEU A 451 22.53 -19.32 -4.25
CA LEU A 451 22.46 -19.77 -2.87
C LEU A 451 22.31 -21.29 -2.75
N SER A 452 21.58 -21.93 -3.67
CA SER A 452 21.38 -23.38 -3.69
C SER A 452 22.68 -24.14 -3.91
N ASP A 453 23.59 -23.61 -4.74
CA ASP A 453 24.93 -24.17 -4.99
C ASP A 453 25.81 -24.19 -3.73
N ARG A 454 25.43 -23.44 -2.70
CA ARG A 454 26.12 -23.35 -1.39
C ARG A 454 25.30 -23.95 -0.25
N CYS A 455 24.22 -24.67 -0.56
CA CYS A 455 23.28 -25.23 0.40
C CYS A 455 22.54 -24.19 1.27
N LEU A 456 22.51 -22.92 0.86
CA LEU A 456 21.85 -21.80 1.56
C LEU A 456 20.44 -21.50 1.02
N ALA A 457 19.99 -22.27 0.04
CA ALA A 457 18.62 -22.35 -0.45
C ALA A 457 18.33 -23.81 -0.85
N PRO A 458 17.07 -24.24 -0.98
CA PRO A 458 16.75 -25.57 -1.47
C PRO A 458 17.37 -25.85 -2.84
N LYS A 459 17.72 -27.10 -3.13
CA LYS A 459 18.28 -27.44 -4.43
C LYS A 459 17.23 -27.29 -5.52
N LEU A 460 17.57 -26.59 -6.59
CA LEU A 460 16.73 -26.47 -7.78
C LEU A 460 16.78 -27.76 -8.62
N LEU A 461 15.60 -28.21 -9.07
CA LEU A 461 15.47 -29.27 -10.07
C LEU A 461 15.22 -28.71 -11.46
N SER A 462 14.38 -27.67 -11.55
CA SER A 462 14.12 -26.96 -12.80
C SER A 462 15.40 -26.29 -13.33
N LEU A 463 15.65 -26.37 -14.64
CA LEU A 463 16.82 -25.73 -15.27
C LEU A 463 16.76 -24.20 -15.29
N ARG A 464 15.55 -23.65 -15.27
CA ARG A 464 15.22 -22.22 -15.30
C ARG A 464 13.87 -22.01 -14.63
N ALA A 465 13.48 -20.77 -14.42
CA ALA A 465 12.07 -20.44 -14.19
C ALA A 465 11.32 -20.69 -15.52
N GLU A 466 10.49 -21.73 -15.57
CA GLU A 466 9.80 -22.14 -16.80
C GLU A 466 8.53 -21.32 -16.98
N PRO A 467 8.36 -20.56 -18.07
CA PRO A 467 7.09 -19.89 -18.36
C PRO A 467 6.00 -20.93 -18.60
N VAL A 468 4.87 -20.76 -17.92
CA VAL A 468 3.68 -21.60 -18.03
C VAL A 468 2.43 -20.72 -18.18
N ALA A 469 1.29 -21.36 -18.35
CA ALA A 469 0.01 -20.71 -18.59
C ALA A 469 -0.34 -19.64 -17.52
N GLY A 470 -1.03 -18.59 -17.96
CA GLY A 470 -1.47 -17.49 -17.09
C GLY A 470 -0.37 -16.49 -16.71
N ASN A 471 0.66 -16.33 -17.54
CA ASN A 471 1.83 -15.47 -17.27
C ASN A 471 2.59 -15.85 -15.98
N LEU A 472 2.50 -17.13 -15.60
CA LEU A 472 3.18 -17.66 -14.42
C LEU A 472 4.51 -18.30 -14.81
N LEU A 473 5.40 -18.35 -13.83
CA LEU A 473 6.64 -19.10 -13.85
C LEU A 473 6.49 -20.32 -12.95
N MET A 474 6.87 -21.49 -13.46
CA MET A 474 7.01 -22.71 -12.69
C MET A 474 8.46 -22.88 -12.22
N ILE A 475 8.62 -23.13 -10.92
CA ILE A 475 9.90 -23.42 -10.28
C ILE A 475 9.75 -24.71 -9.47
N VAL A 476 10.67 -25.65 -9.71
CA VAL A 476 10.68 -26.94 -9.00
C VAL A 476 11.97 -27.07 -8.21
N MET A 477 11.83 -27.32 -6.91
CA MET A 477 12.93 -27.42 -5.95
C MET A 477 12.73 -28.58 -4.97
N GLU A 478 13.78 -28.99 -4.27
CA GLU A 478 13.67 -30.02 -3.23
C GLU A 478 12.83 -29.55 -2.03
N LEU A 479 12.11 -30.48 -1.40
CA LEU A 479 11.47 -30.24 -0.11
C LEU A 479 12.51 -30.47 1.02
N SER A 480 13.16 -29.40 1.49
CA SER A 480 14.39 -29.50 2.31
C SER A 480 14.24 -29.18 3.81
N GLY A 481 13.10 -28.68 4.28
CA GLY A 481 12.95 -28.31 5.69
C GLY A 481 11.58 -27.74 6.07
N THR A 482 11.52 -27.16 7.27
CA THR A 482 10.32 -26.50 7.82
C THR A 482 10.61 -25.01 8.04
N SER A 483 9.67 -24.12 7.75
CA SER A 483 9.83 -22.67 8.01
C SER A 483 10.19 -22.40 9.47
N LEU A 484 11.05 -21.41 9.71
CA LEU A 484 11.50 -21.00 11.04
C LEU A 484 10.32 -20.65 11.96
N GLU A 485 9.29 -19.98 11.44
CA GLU A 485 8.05 -19.70 12.17
C GLU A 485 7.43 -20.98 12.77
N ARG A 486 7.17 -21.98 11.92
CA ARG A 486 6.63 -23.28 12.37
C ARG A 486 7.58 -24.04 13.28
N TYR A 487 8.89 -23.98 12.99
CA TYR A 487 9.90 -24.64 13.81
C TYR A 487 9.91 -24.07 15.23
N LEU A 488 9.82 -22.74 15.39
CA LEU A 488 9.73 -22.10 16.70
C LEU A 488 8.41 -22.42 17.40
N ALA A 489 7.29 -22.42 16.66
CA ALA A 489 5.98 -22.77 17.21
C ALA A 489 5.93 -24.20 17.77
N SER A 490 6.64 -25.15 17.15
CA SER A 490 6.75 -26.53 17.65
C SER A 490 7.78 -26.70 18.77
N HIS A 491 8.59 -25.68 19.08
CA HIS A 491 9.63 -25.73 20.11
C HIS A 491 9.62 -24.46 21.01
N PRO A 492 8.54 -24.22 21.80
CA PRO A 492 8.33 -22.97 22.55
C PRO A 492 9.32 -22.68 23.68
N GLY A 493 10.28 -23.58 23.94
CA GLY A 493 11.34 -23.42 24.94
C GLY A 493 12.75 -23.61 24.37
N LEU A 494 12.91 -23.52 23.04
CA LEU A 494 14.20 -23.66 22.39
C LEU A 494 15.14 -22.53 22.83
N ASP A 495 16.34 -22.88 23.28
CA ASP A 495 17.39 -21.87 23.50
C ASP A 495 17.81 -21.28 22.16
N GLY A 496 17.89 -19.95 22.09
CA GLY A 496 18.27 -19.22 20.89
C GLY A 496 19.64 -19.63 20.34
N SER A 497 20.55 -20.09 21.20
CA SER A 497 21.86 -20.63 20.81
C SER A 497 21.76 -21.84 19.86
N THR A 498 20.67 -22.60 19.93
CA THR A 498 20.41 -23.77 19.07
C THR A 498 20.24 -23.36 17.59
N LEU A 499 19.89 -22.10 17.34
CA LEU A 499 19.69 -21.54 16.00
C LEU A 499 20.87 -20.68 15.53
N ASP A 500 21.99 -20.64 16.27
CA ASP A 500 23.15 -19.85 15.88
C ASP A 500 23.66 -20.23 14.49
N ARG A 501 23.62 -21.53 14.16
CA ARG A 501 23.99 -22.01 12.83
C ARG A 501 23.02 -21.53 11.75
N VAL A 502 21.71 -21.60 12.01
CA VAL A 502 20.67 -21.08 11.10
C VAL A 502 20.88 -19.57 10.87
N ARG A 503 21.18 -18.83 11.93
CA ARG A 503 21.45 -17.39 11.85
C ARG A 503 22.70 -17.08 11.04
N SER A 504 23.77 -17.87 11.23
CA SER A 504 24.99 -17.76 10.43
C SER A 504 24.72 -18.03 8.96
N ASP A 505 24.00 -19.12 8.63
CA ASP A 505 23.67 -19.45 7.24
C ASP A 505 22.84 -18.34 6.57
N VAL A 506 21.86 -17.77 7.28
CA VAL A 506 21.06 -16.64 6.76
C VAL A 506 21.94 -15.42 6.52
N LYS A 507 22.87 -15.12 7.44
CA LYS A 507 23.80 -14.00 7.29
C LYS A 507 24.71 -14.22 6.08
N ASP A 508 25.29 -15.41 5.93
CA ASP A 508 26.15 -15.76 4.80
C ASP A 508 25.40 -15.65 3.48
N ALA A 509 24.12 -16.09 3.45
CA ALA A 509 23.27 -15.98 2.27
C ALA A 509 23.06 -14.52 1.84
N LEU A 510 22.79 -13.63 2.80
CA LEU A 510 22.63 -12.19 2.53
C LEU A 510 23.94 -11.56 2.06
N GLU A 511 25.08 -11.90 2.69
CA GLU A 511 26.39 -11.41 2.27
C GLU A 511 26.72 -11.81 0.83
N ILE A 512 26.41 -13.06 0.45
CA ILE A 512 26.58 -13.55 -0.92
C ILE A 512 25.70 -12.78 -1.91
N LEU A 513 24.41 -12.57 -1.58
CA LEU A 513 23.52 -11.80 -2.45
C LEU A 513 24.02 -10.37 -2.62
N HIS A 514 24.37 -9.68 -1.52
CA HIS A 514 24.88 -8.31 -1.56
C HIS A 514 26.19 -8.19 -2.35
N ALA A 515 27.09 -9.16 -2.24
CA ALA A 515 28.32 -9.21 -3.03
C ALA A 515 28.07 -9.32 -4.55
N HIS A 516 26.87 -9.77 -4.96
CA HIS A 516 26.44 -9.83 -6.36
C HIS A 516 25.46 -8.69 -6.72
N HIS A 517 25.38 -7.65 -5.89
CA HIS A 517 24.45 -6.53 -6.05
C HIS A 517 22.97 -6.94 -6.07
N LEU A 518 22.64 -8.00 -5.32
CA LEU A 518 21.28 -8.50 -5.17
C LEU A 518 20.80 -8.26 -3.73
N VAL A 519 19.55 -7.82 -3.61
CA VAL A 519 18.83 -7.68 -2.34
C VAL A 519 17.73 -8.75 -2.32
N PHE A 520 17.53 -9.40 -1.16
CA PHE A 520 16.54 -10.47 -1.03
C PHE A 520 15.08 -9.97 -1.05
N GLY A 521 14.83 -8.77 -0.50
CA GLY A 521 13.55 -8.06 -0.63
C GLY A 521 12.42 -8.49 0.33
N ASP A 522 12.42 -9.73 0.84
CA ASP A 522 11.33 -10.25 1.70
C ASP A 522 11.85 -11.15 2.84
N LEU A 523 12.83 -10.67 3.62
CA LEU A 523 13.40 -11.45 4.72
C LEU A 523 12.45 -11.50 5.93
N ARG A 524 11.91 -12.69 6.20
CA ARG A 524 11.00 -12.94 7.33
C ARG A 524 11.01 -14.42 7.75
N GLN A 525 10.54 -14.72 8.96
CA GLN A 525 10.55 -16.08 9.51
C GLN A 525 9.89 -17.15 8.59
N PRO A 526 8.78 -16.87 7.89
CA PRO A 526 8.21 -17.83 6.93
C PRO A 526 9.12 -18.17 5.75
N ASN A 527 10.05 -17.28 5.39
CA ASN A 527 10.93 -17.39 4.22
C ASN A 527 12.32 -17.95 4.57
N VAL A 528 12.52 -18.37 5.83
CA VAL A 528 13.72 -19.07 6.29
C VAL A 528 13.30 -20.51 6.62
N LEU A 529 13.89 -21.50 5.97
CA LEU A 529 13.73 -22.92 6.31
C LEU A 529 14.81 -23.35 7.30
N VAL A 530 14.41 -24.15 8.28
CA VAL A 530 15.27 -24.93 9.18
C VAL A 530 15.27 -26.37 8.69
N THR A 531 16.44 -26.85 8.25
CA THR A 531 16.62 -28.24 7.81
C THR A 531 16.78 -29.18 9.00
N GLY A 532 16.74 -30.50 8.76
CA GLY A 532 16.99 -31.51 9.80
C GLY A 532 18.37 -31.42 10.45
N GLU A 533 19.35 -30.78 9.80
CA GLU A 533 20.70 -30.53 10.30
C GLU A 533 20.86 -29.20 11.03
N LEU A 534 19.74 -28.50 11.32
CA LEU A 534 19.72 -27.15 11.90
C LEU A 534 20.51 -26.15 11.04
N ARG A 535 20.41 -26.29 9.72
CA ARG A 535 20.91 -25.30 8.74
C ARG A 535 19.80 -24.34 8.34
N GLY A 536 20.18 -23.11 8.03
CA GLY A 536 19.30 -22.10 7.48
C GLY A 536 19.30 -22.12 5.95
N GLN A 537 18.11 -22.06 5.34
CA GLN A 537 17.97 -21.90 3.90
C GLN A 537 16.94 -20.80 3.58
N LEU A 538 17.26 -19.92 2.63
CA LEU A 538 16.31 -18.92 2.14
C LEU A 538 15.41 -19.50 1.05
N VAL A 539 14.14 -19.10 1.07
CA VAL A 539 13.12 -19.44 0.05
C VAL A 539 12.28 -18.20 -0.28
N ASP A 540 11.47 -18.26 -1.34
CA ASP A 540 10.58 -17.15 -1.76
C ASP A 540 11.32 -15.96 -2.41
N PHE A 541 12.03 -16.23 -3.51
CA PHE A 541 12.84 -15.27 -4.27
C PHE A 541 12.04 -14.34 -5.21
N ASP A 542 10.75 -14.13 -4.95
CA ASP A 542 9.85 -13.39 -5.84
C ASP A 542 10.17 -11.88 -5.83
N TRP A 543 10.60 -11.37 -4.67
CA TRP A 543 11.00 -9.98 -4.45
C TRP A 543 12.51 -9.77 -4.51
N CYS A 544 13.28 -10.81 -4.83
CA CYS A 544 14.72 -10.70 -4.94
C CYS A 544 15.07 -10.00 -6.25
N GLY A 545 16.02 -9.07 -6.19
CA GLY A 545 16.39 -8.28 -7.36
C GLY A 545 17.60 -7.42 -7.08
N ARG A 546 17.98 -6.63 -8.08
CA ARG A 546 19.00 -5.60 -7.90
C ARG A 546 18.36 -4.37 -7.29
N ASP A 547 19.09 -3.68 -6.42
CA ASP A 547 18.73 -2.30 -6.09
C ASP A 547 18.96 -1.46 -7.38
N PRO A 548 17.90 -0.88 -7.99
CA PRO A 548 18.06 -0.14 -9.24
C PRO A 548 18.99 1.06 -9.03
N ILE A 549 20.02 1.14 -9.88
CA ILE A 549 20.90 2.30 -9.97
C ILE A 549 20.32 3.25 -11.02
N TYR A 550 20.06 4.48 -10.60
CA TYR A 550 19.61 5.58 -11.44
C TYR A 550 20.81 6.45 -11.83
N THR A 551 20.93 6.75 -13.12
CA THR A 551 22.01 7.59 -13.64
C THR A 551 21.48 8.99 -13.91
N VAL A 552 22.09 10.01 -13.31
CA VAL A 552 21.85 11.42 -13.65
C VAL A 552 23.09 11.96 -14.33
N THR A 553 22.99 12.30 -15.61
CA THR A 553 24.09 12.92 -16.37
C THR A 553 23.92 14.44 -16.39
N VAL A 554 24.84 15.15 -15.75
CA VAL A 554 24.87 16.62 -15.72
C VAL A 554 26.06 17.12 -16.54
N GLN A 555 25.80 17.78 -17.67
CA GLN A 555 26.84 18.23 -18.62
C GLN A 555 27.89 17.17 -18.98
N GLY A 556 27.46 15.92 -19.17
CA GLY A 556 28.35 14.79 -19.51
C GLY A 556 29.09 14.15 -18.34
N THR A 557 28.81 14.57 -17.10
CA THR A 557 29.28 13.91 -15.87
C THR A 557 28.17 13.04 -15.30
N ASP A 558 28.44 11.76 -15.08
CA ASP A 558 27.44 10.81 -14.57
C ASP A 558 27.49 10.72 -13.04
N PHE A 559 26.31 10.80 -12.43
CA PHE A 559 26.08 10.57 -11.00
C PHE A 559 25.17 9.36 -10.85
N LEU A 560 25.60 8.39 -10.03
CA LEU A 560 24.85 7.17 -9.77
C LEU A 560 24.14 7.30 -8.43
N LEU A 561 22.82 7.13 -8.45
CA LEU A 561 21.94 7.24 -7.29
C LEU A 561 21.18 5.93 -7.08
N THR A 562 20.97 5.53 -5.83
CA THR A 562 20.09 4.43 -5.44
C THR A 562 18.66 4.92 -5.25
N LYS A 563 17.70 3.99 -5.13
CA LYS A 563 16.32 4.33 -4.79
C LYS A 563 16.21 5.10 -3.46
N SER A 564 16.95 4.67 -2.44
CA SER A 564 16.94 5.35 -1.14
C SER A 564 17.49 6.77 -1.19
N GLN A 565 18.48 7.05 -2.04
CA GLN A 565 19.02 8.39 -2.23
C GLN A 565 18.03 9.31 -2.94
N ILE A 566 17.34 8.83 -3.99
CA ILE A 566 16.32 9.64 -4.66
C ILE A 566 15.11 9.90 -3.75
N GLU A 567 14.79 8.99 -2.82
CA GLU A 567 13.68 9.13 -1.87
C GLU A 567 14.05 9.96 -0.61
N PHE A 568 15.32 10.34 -0.44
CA PHE A 568 15.82 10.96 0.80
C PHE A 568 15.08 12.25 1.20
N ASP A 569 14.85 13.15 0.23
CA ASP A 569 14.10 14.41 0.40
C ASP A 569 12.88 14.38 -0.52
N ALA A 570 12.05 13.33 -0.38
CA ALA A 570 10.85 13.12 -1.18
C ALA A 570 9.62 13.86 -0.60
N PRO A 571 8.66 14.28 -1.44
CA PRO A 571 8.66 14.16 -2.90
C PRO A 571 9.61 15.17 -3.57
N ASN A 572 10.31 14.74 -4.62
CA ASN A 572 11.20 15.59 -5.39
C ASN A 572 11.20 15.25 -6.89
N TYR A 573 11.92 16.03 -7.68
CA TYR A 573 12.03 15.85 -9.13
C TYR A 573 12.51 14.45 -9.53
N PHE A 574 13.49 13.87 -8.82
CA PHE A 574 14.01 12.54 -9.13
C PHE A 574 12.98 11.45 -8.84
N THR A 575 12.23 11.55 -7.73
CA THR A 575 11.13 10.61 -7.46
C THR A 575 10.05 10.67 -8.54
N ALA A 576 9.72 11.87 -9.05
CA ALA A 576 8.77 12.01 -10.14
C ALA A 576 9.27 11.39 -11.45
N CYS A 577 10.54 11.64 -11.82
CA CYS A 577 11.12 11.12 -13.07
C CYS A 577 11.38 9.60 -13.02
N PHE A 578 11.99 9.11 -11.95
CA PHE A 578 12.46 7.72 -11.88
C PHE A 578 11.44 6.73 -11.31
N LEU A 579 10.48 7.18 -10.49
CA LEU A 579 9.48 6.31 -9.86
C LEU A 579 8.06 6.52 -10.41
N GLY A 580 7.88 7.44 -11.36
CA GLY A 580 6.62 7.70 -12.05
C GLY A 580 6.50 7.00 -13.41
N ASP A 581 5.56 7.45 -14.24
CA ASP A 581 5.22 6.83 -15.54
C ASP A 581 6.02 7.37 -16.75
N PHE A 582 7.13 8.08 -16.49
CA PHE A 582 7.94 8.72 -17.54
C PHE A 582 8.94 7.75 -18.21
N GLU A 583 9.51 8.11 -19.37
CA GLU A 583 10.50 7.27 -20.08
C GLU A 583 11.79 7.07 -19.25
N GLU A 584 12.13 8.04 -18.41
CA GLU A 584 13.24 7.98 -17.47
C GLU A 584 13.06 6.88 -16.41
N SER A 585 11.82 6.51 -16.04
CA SER A 585 11.56 5.38 -15.13
C SER A 585 11.80 4.03 -15.80
N LYS A 586 11.74 3.95 -17.13
CA LYS A 586 12.06 2.74 -17.89
C LYS A 586 13.56 2.62 -18.15
N THR A 587 14.22 3.74 -18.42
CA THR A 587 15.64 3.77 -18.79
C THR A 587 16.58 3.93 -17.59
N HIS A 588 16.06 4.34 -16.44
CA HIS A 588 16.81 4.73 -15.24
C HIS A 588 17.89 5.78 -15.54
N HIS A 589 17.72 6.59 -16.60
CA HIS A 589 18.70 7.58 -17.04
C HIS A 589 18.03 8.94 -17.27
N LEU A 590 18.51 9.95 -16.54
CA LEU A 590 18.09 11.34 -16.66
C LEU A 590 19.27 12.20 -17.13
N LYS A 591 19.07 13.03 -18.16
CA LYS A 591 20.08 13.97 -18.66
C LYS A 591 19.68 15.40 -18.35
N MET A 592 20.60 16.18 -17.80
CA MET A 592 20.32 17.53 -17.30
C MET A 592 21.38 18.53 -17.77
N SER A 593 20.92 19.73 -18.09
CA SER A 593 21.77 20.85 -18.48
C SER A 593 21.99 21.79 -17.28
N ARG A 594 22.58 21.25 -16.21
CA ARG A 594 22.86 21.96 -14.94
C ARG A 594 24.36 21.95 -14.65
N ASP A 595 24.78 22.58 -13.56
CA ASP A 595 26.21 22.63 -13.22
C ASP A 595 26.62 21.35 -12.46
N PRO A 596 27.62 20.59 -12.94
CA PRO A 596 28.01 19.33 -12.31
C PRO A 596 28.69 19.51 -10.94
N ASP A 597 29.31 20.67 -10.66
CA ASP A 597 29.94 20.92 -9.37
C ASP A 597 28.88 21.23 -8.30
N LEU A 598 27.84 21.99 -8.65
CA LEU A 598 26.67 22.17 -7.77
C LEU A 598 25.89 20.86 -7.58
N PHE A 599 25.72 20.07 -8.64
CA PHE A 599 25.05 18.79 -8.54
C PHE A 599 25.81 17.80 -7.65
N ARG A 600 27.15 17.88 -7.57
CA ARG A 600 27.93 17.09 -6.62
C ARG A 600 27.49 17.33 -5.17
N ILE A 601 27.29 18.59 -4.80
CA ILE A 601 26.82 18.98 -3.47
C ILE A 601 25.42 18.41 -3.21
N ILE A 602 24.54 18.47 -4.22
CA ILE A 602 23.21 17.88 -4.14
C ILE A 602 23.28 16.35 -4.01
N SER A 603 24.16 15.70 -4.77
CA SER A 603 24.39 14.26 -4.66
C SER A 603 24.85 13.87 -3.26
N ASP A 604 25.76 14.64 -2.64
CA ASP A 604 26.20 14.42 -1.26
C ASP A 604 25.06 14.64 -0.26
N TYR A 605 24.22 15.65 -0.48
CA TYR A 605 23.01 15.87 0.31
C TYR A 605 22.03 14.69 0.23
N LEU A 606 21.77 14.16 -0.97
CA LEU A 606 20.94 12.98 -1.20
C LEU A 606 21.52 11.71 -0.58
N CYS A 607 22.83 11.67 -0.31
CA CYS A 607 23.45 10.61 0.50
C CYS A 607 23.17 10.77 2.02
N GLY A 608 22.51 11.85 2.43
CA GLY A 608 22.24 12.20 3.82
C GLY A 608 23.38 12.94 4.52
N TYR A 609 24.37 13.48 3.78
CA TYR A 609 25.42 14.29 4.39
C TYR A 609 24.93 15.71 4.68
N GLN A 610 25.41 16.28 5.79
CA GLN A 610 25.29 17.71 6.05
C GLN A 610 26.25 18.46 5.12
N VAL A 611 25.71 19.16 4.12
CA VAL A 611 26.50 19.88 3.11
C VAL A 611 26.69 21.37 3.45
N LEU A 612 25.96 21.88 4.43
CA LEU A 612 26.04 23.28 4.89
C LEU A 612 26.56 23.39 6.33
N PRO A 613 27.36 24.45 6.67
CA PRO A 613 27.93 25.46 5.77
C PRO A 613 28.99 24.86 4.82
N LEU A 614 29.03 25.37 3.58
CA LEU A 614 29.97 24.89 2.56
C LEU A 614 31.42 25.13 3.00
N ALA A 615 32.23 24.07 3.00
CA ALA A 615 33.67 24.17 3.23
C ALA A 615 34.40 24.69 1.98
N ASP A 616 35.47 25.48 2.16
CA ASP A 616 36.24 26.08 1.06
C ASP A 616 36.70 25.08 -0.01
N ARG A 617 37.00 23.85 0.41
CA ARG A 617 37.45 22.74 -0.46
C ARG A 617 36.36 22.15 -1.37
N VAL A 618 35.09 22.44 -1.10
CA VAL A 618 33.92 21.91 -1.82
C VAL A 618 33.31 22.98 -2.74
N MET A 619 33.80 24.22 -2.70
CA MET A 619 33.28 25.31 -3.51
C MET A 619 33.57 25.10 -5.00
N PRO A 620 32.56 25.20 -5.89
CA PRO A 620 32.76 25.15 -7.34
C PRO A 620 33.77 26.19 -7.81
N THR A 621 34.80 25.76 -8.54
CA THR A 621 35.90 26.67 -8.96
C THR A 621 35.48 27.73 -9.98
N ARG A 622 34.37 27.49 -10.70
CA ARG A 622 33.85 28.37 -11.75
C ARG A 622 32.83 29.39 -11.24
N ILE A 623 32.37 29.26 -10.00
CA ILE A 623 31.32 30.10 -9.41
C ILE A 623 31.94 30.98 -8.33
N SER A 624 31.66 32.28 -8.35
CA SER A 624 32.09 33.18 -7.27
C SER A 624 31.58 32.69 -5.92
N PRO A 625 32.40 32.62 -4.85
CA PRO A 625 32.00 32.07 -3.54
C PRO A 625 30.70 32.66 -2.97
N GLU A 626 30.43 33.94 -3.24
CA GLU A 626 29.21 34.65 -2.81
C GLU A 626 27.94 34.15 -3.51
N LEU A 627 28.07 33.58 -4.72
CA LEU A 627 26.96 33.10 -5.54
C LEU A 627 26.72 31.60 -5.39
N VAL A 628 27.61 30.85 -4.75
CA VAL A 628 27.47 29.38 -4.61
C VAL A 628 26.21 29.02 -3.81
N LEU A 629 25.98 29.69 -2.67
CA LEU A 629 24.80 29.41 -1.84
C LEU A 629 23.48 29.81 -2.52
N PRO A 630 23.35 31.01 -3.14
CA PRO A 630 22.18 31.33 -3.97
C PRO A 630 21.93 30.36 -5.13
N ASN A 631 22.99 29.92 -5.83
CA ASN A 631 22.85 29.01 -6.96
C ASN A 631 22.49 27.59 -6.51
N LEU A 632 23.07 27.11 -5.40
CA LEU A 632 22.70 25.84 -4.79
C LEU A 632 21.24 25.84 -4.37
N LYS A 633 20.75 26.94 -3.78
CA LYS A 633 19.33 27.10 -3.45
C LYS A 633 18.46 27.01 -4.71
N ALA A 634 18.81 27.72 -5.77
CA ALA A 634 18.04 27.73 -7.02
C ALA A 634 17.98 26.33 -7.68
N ASP A 635 19.08 25.57 -7.64
CA ASP A 635 19.09 24.19 -8.12
C ASP A 635 18.30 23.26 -7.18
N ALA A 636 18.39 23.43 -5.86
CA ALA A 636 17.56 22.68 -4.89
C ALA A 636 16.05 22.94 -5.11
N GLU A 637 15.64 24.18 -5.35
CA GLU A 637 14.26 24.55 -5.71
C GLU A 637 13.83 23.87 -7.02
N PHE A 638 14.71 23.87 -8.04
CA PHE A 638 14.43 23.21 -9.32
C PHE A 638 14.23 21.70 -9.16
N TYR A 639 15.05 21.05 -8.34
CA TYR A 639 14.92 19.62 -8.04
C TYR A 639 13.84 19.32 -7.01
N GLN A 640 13.18 20.33 -6.44
CA GLN A 640 12.16 20.18 -5.38
C GLN A 640 12.71 19.47 -4.13
N LEU A 641 13.93 19.84 -3.71
CA LEU A 641 14.57 19.35 -2.50
C LEU A 641 14.28 20.31 -1.34
N ASP A 642 13.05 20.24 -0.81
CA ASP A 642 12.52 21.19 0.17
C ASP A 642 13.38 21.26 1.44
N GLY A 643 13.93 20.13 1.90
CA GLY A 643 14.84 20.08 3.03
C GLY A 643 16.10 20.92 2.78
N LEU A 644 16.75 20.73 1.61
CA LEU A 644 17.95 21.49 1.24
C LEU A 644 17.65 22.98 1.02
N VAL A 645 16.49 23.32 0.45
CA VAL A 645 16.04 24.70 0.29
C VAL A 645 15.94 25.40 1.66
N GLN A 646 15.31 24.75 2.64
CA GLN A 646 15.18 25.29 3.99
C GLN A 646 16.54 25.50 4.68
N GLU A 647 17.49 24.57 4.50
CA GLU A 647 18.85 24.74 5.05
C GLU A 647 19.56 25.93 4.42
N CYS A 648 19.45 26.12 3.09
CA CYS A 648 20.00 27.27 2.40
C CYS A 648 19.39 28.59 2.92
N GLU A 649 18.06 28.66 3.07
CA GLU A 649 17.37 29.85 3.56
C GLU A 649 17.76 30.23 4.98
N LYS A 650 17.83 29.25 5.88
CA LYS A 650 18.28 29.46 7.27
C LYS A 650 19.66 30.11 7.30
N LEU A 651 20.59 29.62 6.48
CA LEU A 651 21.96 30.11 6.45
C LEU A 651 22.07 31.50 5.80
N MET A 652 21.25 31.77 4.77
CA MET A 652 21.13 33.11 4.17
C MET A 652 20.50 34.12 5.14
N ALA A 653 19.51 33.73 5.93
CA ALA A 653 18.90 34.57 6.96
C ALA A 653 19.88 34.87 8.09
N GLN A 654 20.70 33.89 8.51
CA GLN A 654 21.77 34.09 9.48
C GLN A 654 22.85 35.06 8.97
N LYS A 655 23.23 34.98 7.68
CA LYS A 655 24.14 35.96 7.06
C LYS A 655 23.53 37.37 6.98
N LYS A 656 22.23 37.50 6.72
CA LYS A 656 21.52 38.80 6.75
C LYS A 656 21.39 39.37 8.17
N GLY A 657 21.26 38.52 9.20
CA GLY A 657 21.25 38.97 10.61
C GLY A 657 22.63 39.38 11.14
N ALA A 658 23.71 38.87 10.53
CA ALA A 658 25.08 39.20 10.91
C ALA A 658 25.62 40.48 10.25
N ASP A 659 24.96 40.98 9.20
CA ASP A 659 25.40 42.17 8.44
C ASP A 659 24.27 43.22 8.33
N GLY A 660 24.06 43.99 9.42
CA GLY A 660 23.56 45.37 9.38
C GLY A 660 22.15 45.71 9.91
N SER A 661 22.05 46.21 11.16
CA SER A 661 21.72 47.63 11.44
C SER A 661 21.93 47.95 12.93
N THR A 662 22.84 48.88 13.25
CA THR A 662 22.88 49.50 14.58
C THR A 662 21.73 50.49 14.65
N LYS A 663 20.66 50.18 15.39
CA LYS A 663 19.58 51.15 15.66
C LYS A 663 20.20 52.42 16.25
N ARG A 664 19.87 53.56 15.64
CA ARG A 664 20.32 54.89 16.06
C ARG A 664 19.15 55.64 16.67
N TYR A 665 19.43 56.41 17.71
CA TYR A 665 18.47 57.22 18.44
C TYR A 665 18.95 58.66 18.46
N LEU A 666 18.01 59.59 18.41
CA LEU A 666 18.29 61.01 18.56
C LEU A 666 18.17 61.38 20.04
N LEU A 667 19.25 61.89 20.62
CA LEU A 667 19.27 62.38 21.99
C LEU A 667 19.26 63.92 21.97
N LEU A 668 18.28 64.50 22.64
CA LEU A 668 18.15 65.95 22.88
C LEU A 668 18.51 66.23 24.33
N GLY A 669 19.43 67.15 24.58
CA GLY A 669 19.83 67.57 25.91
C GLY A 669 19.59 69.06 26.13
N CYS A 670 19.16 69.42 27.33
CA CYS A 670 18.95 70.81 27.73
C CYS A 670 19.37 71.03 29.18
N GLU A 671 20.09 72.13 29.41
CA GLU A 671 20.46 72.59 30.74
C GLU A 671 19.89 73.97 31.02
N TYR A 672 19.28 74.14 32.19
CA TYR A 672 18.55 75.35 32.58
C TYR A 672 18.45 75.50 34.10
N GLU A 673 18.28 76.75 34.56
CA GLU A 673 18.01 77.04 35.96
C GLU A 673 16.50 77.18 36.22
N HIS A 674 16.01 76.55 37.29
CA HIS A 674 14.61 76.60 37.68
C HIS A 674 14.42 76.57 39.20
N LEU A 675 13.27 77.03 39.70
CA LEU A 675 12.90 76.87 41.11
C LEU A 675 12.69 75.38 41.43
N ALA A 676 13.17 74.94 42.59
CA ALA A 676 13.37 73.51 42.88
C ALA A 676 12.11 72.69 43.19
N GLU A 677 10.96 73.34 43.44
CA GLU A 677 9.73 72.69 43.92
C GLU A 677 8.57 72.69 42.90
N THR A 678 8.86 72.97 41.62
CA THR A 678 7.82 73.02 40.57
C THR A 678 7.74 71.72 39.76
N ASP A 679 6.56 71.37 39.27
CA ASP A 679 6.36 70.16 38.46
C ASP A 679 7.01 70.27 37.07
N LEU A 680 7.34 69.12 36.47
CA LEU A 680 8.08 68.98 35.22
C LEU A 680 7.47 69.81 34.07
N GLU A 681 6.15 69.96 34.03
CA GLU A 681 5.46 70.78 33.02
C GLU A 681 5.95 72.24 33.00
N TYR A 682 6.18 72.83 34.17
CA TYR A 682 6.74 74.19 34.31
C TYR A 682 8.25 74.23 34.02
N HIS A 683 8.96 73.16 34.36
CA HIS A 683 10.36 73.01 33.99
C HIS A 683 10.53 73.01 32.46
N ILE A 684 9.63 72.34 31.72
CA ILE A 684 9.63 72.36 30.25
C ILE A 684 9.38 73.78 29.71
N ASP A 685 8.43 74.53 30.26
CA ASP A 685 8.16 75.92 29.83
C ASP A 685 9.41 76.81 29.92
N THR A 686 10.29 76.54 30.88
CA THR A 686 11.58 77.23 30.99
C THR A 686 12.64 76.61 30.10
N ALA A 687 12.69 75.28 30.00
CA ALA A 687 13.64 74.57 29.14
C ALA A 687 13.47 74.95 27.67
N VAL A 688 12.27 75.26 27.17
CA VAL A 688 12.07 75.68 25.76
C VAL A 688 12.41 77.15 25.49
N LYS A 689 12.75 77.95 26.51
CA LYS A 689 13.06 79.38 26.32
C LYS A 689 14.42 79.56 25.63
N PRO A 690 14.60 80.64 24.86
CA PRO A 690 15.86 80.92 24.15
C PRO A 690 17.11 81.10 25.04
N GLY A 691 16.93 81.27 26.35
CA GLY A 691 18.02 81.44 27.32
C GLY A 691 18.60 80.14 27.88
N SER A 692 18.04 78.98 27.52
CA SER A 692 18.50 77.65 27.95
C SER A 692 19.52 77.07 26.96
N HIS A 693 20.41 76.18 27.42
CA HIS A 693 21.45 75.59 26.58
C HIS A 693 21.01 74.22 26.03
N HIS A 694 20.59 74.19 24.76
CA HIS A 694 20.19 72.97 24.06
C HIS A 694 21.32 72.36 23.22
N TRP A 695 21.38 71.04 23.17
CA TRP A 695 22.25 70.30 22.26
C TRP A 695 21.57 69.01 21.79
N ARG A 696 22.06 68.45 20.69
CA ARG A 696 21.56 67.17 20.16
C ARG A 696 22.69 66.31 19.60
N THR A 697 22.53 65.00 19.71
CA THR A 697 23.46 64.02 19.12
C THR A 697 22.76 62.72 18.75
N ILE A 698 23.40 61.88 17.94
CA ILE A 698 22.90 60.55 17.57
C ILE A 698 23.67 59.51 18.36
N ILE A 699 22.95 58.63 19.05
CA ILE A 699 23.50 57.54 19.86
C ILE A 699 23.06 56.18 19.32
N THR A 700 23.84 55.15 19.59
CA THR A 700 23.49 53.76 19.26
C THR A 700 22.71 53.11 20.40
N GLU A 701 21.98 52.04 20.11
CA GLU A 701 21.29 51.24 21.13
C GLU A 701 22.22 50.79 22.28
N GLU A 702 23.49 50.52 22.00
CA GLU A 702 24.48 50.14 23.01
C GLU A 702 24.74 51.27 24.04
N ARG A 703 24.65 52.53 23.61
CA ARG A 703 24.82 53.70 24.50
C ARG A 703 23.65 53.86 25.47
N LEU A 704 22.44 53.48 25.07
CA LEU A 704 21.25 53.52 25.95
C LEU A 704 21.32 52.54 27.12
N ARG A 705 22.19 51.53 27.06
CA ARG A 705 22.38 50.56 28.14
C ARG A 705 23.33 51.06 29.25
N GLN A 706 23.88 52.27 29.11
CA GLN A 706 24.76 52.89 30.12
C GLN A 706 23.95 53.53 31.25
N ARG A 707 24.56 53.64 32.44
CA ARG A 707 23.88 53.96 33.71
C ARG A 707 23.02 55.23 33.71
N GLN A 708 23.42 56.27 32.96
CA GLN A 708 22.64 57.52 32.83
C GLN A 708 21.32 57.34 32.07
N PHE A 709 21.21 56.33 31.21
CA PHE A 709 20.03 56.06 30.39
C PHE A 709 19.21 54.86 30.92
N SER A 710 19.79 54.02 31.77
CA SER A 710 19.07 52.92 32.42
C SER A 710 18.07 53.38 33.48
N GLU A 711 18.22 54.61 33.99
CA GLU A 711 17.34 55.23 35.01
C GLU A 711 16.41 56.30 34.39
N MET A 712 16.13 56.19 33.08
CA MET A 712 15.15 57.04 32.41
C MET A 712 13.72 56.65 32.75
N ASP A 713 12.85 57.65 32.71
CA ASP A 713 11.41 57.43 32.66
C ASP A 713 11.01 57.02 31.25
N TYR A 714 10.15 56.01 31.16
CA TYR A 714 9.62 55.50 29.90
C TYR A 714 8.11 55.80 29.83
N PRO A 715 7.60 56.33 28.70
CA PRO A 715 6.19 56.65 28.54
C PRO A 715 5.27 55.46 28.87
N GLU A 716 5.69 54.27 28.47
CA GLU A 716 4.95 53.01 28.62
C GLU A 716 4.77 52.54 30.07
N TYR A 717 5.53 53.08 31.04
CA TYR A 717 5.38 52.77 32.46
C TYR A 717 4.53 53.81 33.23
N LEU A 718 4.06 54.87 32.58
CA LEU A 718 3.26 55.92 33.20
C LEU A 718 1.82 55.88 32.68
N SER A 719 0.92 55.24 33.44
CA SER A 719 -0.50 55.07 33.08
C SER A 719 -1.47 55.99 33.83
N GLU A 720 -0.97 56.84 34.72
CA GLU A 720 -1.78 57.74 35.56
C GLU A 720 -1.95 59.13 34.90
N PHE A 721 -2.98 59.89 35.31
CA PHE A 721 -3.29 61.21 34.73
C PHE A 721 -2.10 62.19 34.79
N GLU A 722 -1.38 62.24 35.92
CA GLU A 722 -0.15 63.04 36.04
C GLU A 722 1.00 62.49 35.18
N GLY A 723 1.03 61.18 34.93
CA GLY A 723 1.98 60.55 34.01
C GLY A 723 1.79 61.02 32.57
N TYR A 724 0.55 61.08 32.08
CA TYR A 724 0.25 61.58 30.74
C TYR A 724 0.57 63.07 30.58
N ARG A 725 0.42 63.88 31.62
CA ARG A 725 0.84 65.30 31.60
C ARG A 725 2.35 65.44 31.45
N LYS A 726 3.13 64.60 32.12
CA LYS A 726 4.59 64.57 31.98
C LYS A 726 5.03 64.14 30.58
N ILE A 727 4.41 63.09 30.02
CA ILE A 727 4.68 62.65 28.64
C ILE A 727 4.40 63.79 27.66
N ALA A 728 3.21 64.42 27.74
CA ALA A 728 2.83 65.52 26.86
C ALA A 728 3.78 66.73 27.00
N ALA A 729 4.26 67.03 28.20
CA ALA A 729 5.25 68.09 28.42
C ALA A 729 6.58 67.77 27.72
N VAL A 730 7.08 66.54 27.82
CA VAL A 730 8.34 66.11 27.20
C VAL A 730 8.23 66.03 25.67
N GLU A 731 7.10 65.55 25.14
CA GLU A 731 6.83 65.56 23.70
C GLU A 731 6.74 67.00 23.15
N ARG A 732 6.15 67.92 23.91
CA ARG A 732 6.14 69.35 23.57
C ARG A 732 7.56 69.91 23.50
N PHE A 733 8.45 69.52 24.41
CA PHE A 733 9.87 69.90 24.33
C PHE A 733 10.52 69.41 23.03
N ALA A 734 10.35 68.13 22.66
CA ALA A 734 10.87 67.57 21.40
C ALA A 734 10.33 68.31 20.17
N LYS A 735 9.04 68.67 20.18
CA LYS A 735 8.37 69.44 19.13
C LYS A 735 8.97 70.84 18.96
N GLU A 736 9.16 71.57 20.06
CA GLU A 736 9.79 72.91 20.02
C GLU A 736 11.26 72.86 19.57
N MET A 737 11.95 71.73 19.81
CA MET A 737 13.31 71.49 19.29
C MET A 737 13.34 71.07 17.81
N GLY A 738 12.18 71.03 17.14
CA GLY A 738 12.05 70.77 15.70
C GLY A 738 11.88 69.29 15.33
N PHE A 739 11.50 68.43 16.27
CA PHE A 739 11.33 66.98 16.06
C PHE A 739 9.93 66.48 16.47
N PRO A 740 8.84 66.98 15.84
CA PRO A 740 7.48 66.60 16.21
C PRO A 740 7.10 65.15 15.86
N ASP A 741 7.76 64.57 14.86
CA ASP A 741 7.33 63.31 14.26
C ASP A 741 8.14 62.08 14.74
N TYR A 742 9.14 62.29 15.60
CA TYR A 742 9.97 61.20 16.11
C TYR A 742 9.36 60.62 17.39
N PRO A 743 9.12 59.30 17.47
CA PRO A 743 8.53 58.68 18.65
C PRO A 743 9.40 58.84 19.90
N LEU A 744 8.78 59.24 21.02
CA LEU A 744 9.45 59.35 22.31
C LEU A 744 9.75 57.95 22.88
N VAL A 745 11.03 57.71 23.17
CA VAL A 745 11.51 56.44 23.76
C VAL A 745 11.61 56.56 25.28
N GLY A 746 12.10 57.70 25.78
CA GLY A 746 12.24 57.95 27.22
C GLY A 746 12.93 59.28 27.51
N TRP A 747 12.95 59.69 28.77
CA TRP A 747 13.64 60.90 29.20
C TRP A 747 14.28 60.75 30.59
N HIS A 748 15.26 61.60 30.88
CA HIS A 748 15.87 61.74 32.20
C HIS A 748 15.80 63.21 32.62
N HIS A 749 15.29 63.49 33.82
CA HIS A 749 15.21 64.85 34.37
C HIS A 749 15.73 64.87 35.80
N THR A 750 16.89 65.50 36.02
CA THR A 750 17.55 65.53 37.34
C THR A 750 18.16 66.89 37.64
N PRO A 751 18.23 67.30 38.93
CA PRO A 751 19.00 68.48 39.32
C PRO A 751 20.50 68.26 39.09
N GLY A 752 21.16 69.21 38.45
CA GLY A 752 22.61 69.26 38.25
C GLY A 752 23.35 69.87 39.45
N GLU A 753 24.67 69.69 39.52
CA GLU A 753 25.51 70.21 40.60
C GLU A 753 25.56 71.76 40.58
N SER A 754 24.92 72.42 41.54
CA SER A 754 24.88 73.89 41.60
C SER A 754 26.12 74.50 42.28
N CYS A 755 26.78 75.46 41.62
CA CYS A 755 27.67 76.40 42.29
C CYS A 755 26.84 77.53 42.93
N GLY A 756 26.86 77.61 44.26
CA GLY A 756 25.84 78.32 45.05
C GLY A 756 25.72 79.84 44.89
N ARG A 757 24.56 80.32 45.37
CA ARG A 757 24.04 81.70 45.54
C ARG A 757 22.98 82.20 44.53
N SER A 758 22.23 81.30 43.90
CA SER A 758 20.92 81.57 43.26
C SER A 758 19.83 80.77 43.97
N PRO A 759 18.59 81.28 44.14
CA PRO A 759 17.46 80.47 44.61
C PRO A 759 16.99 79.44 43.57
N ASN A 760 17.47 79.51 42.32
CA ASN A 760 17.20 78.53 41.28
C ASN A 760 18.26 77.41 41.32
N ALA A 761 17.81 76.17 41.16
CA ALA A 761 18.67 75.00 41.00
C ALA A 761 18.92 74.75 39.50
N HIS A 762 20.11 74.21 39.17
CA HIS A 762 20.45 73.80 37.81
C HIS A 762 19.78 72.46 37.53
N TYR A 763 19.21 72.27 36.34
CA TYR A 763 18.57 71.03 35.91
C TYR A 763 19.11 70.58 34.56
N GLN A 764 19.22 69.27 34.39
CA GLN A 764 19.51 68.63 33.11
C GLN A 764 18.32 67.79 32.68
N LEU A 765 17.85 68.02 31.46
CA LEU A 765 16.83 67.24 30.79
C LEU A 765 17.44 66.56 29.57
N LEU A 766 17.28 65.24 29.49
CA LEU A 766 17.67 64.40 28.35
C LEU A 766 16.43 63.73 27.78
N VAL A 767 16.20 63.81 26.47
CA VAL A 767 15.04 63.23 25.78
C VAL A 767 15.54 62.37 24.62
N VAL A 768 15.11 61.11 24.58
CA VAL A 768 15.52 60.11 23.57
C VAL A 768 14.36 59.84 22.61
N LEU A 769 14.63 60.00 21.32
CA LEU A 769 13.67 59.78 20.24
C LEU A 769 14.16 58.68 19.29
N ALA A 770 13.25 57.85 18.79
CA ALA A 770 13.57 56.78 17.84
C ALA A 770 13.71 57.35 16.42
N MET A 771 14.87 57.14 15.77
CA MET A 771 15.16 57.66 14.42
C MET A 771 14.71 56.74 13.29
#